data_AF-A0A512M342-F1
#
_entry.id   AF-A0A512M342-F1
#
_cell.length_a   1.000
_cell.length_b   1.000
_cell.length_c   1.000
_cell.angle_alpha   90.00
_cell.angle_beta   90.00
_cell.angle_gamma   90.00
#
_symmetry.space_group_name_H-M   'P 1'
#
loop_
_entity.id
_entity.type
_entity.pdbx_description
1 polymer ?
#
loop_
_entity_poly.entity_id
_entity_poly.type
_entity_poly.pdbx_seq_one_letter_code
_entity_poly.pdbx_strand_id
1 'polypeptide(L)'
;MGFIGYHLLNVLHYLYLTRVACIGLLAMLLLPLLACGPLRTSVLGAYDARTLPGALIIGFSLVITVGCLIHQRKLVDMHGDIRFDAPVDTLKPGMVRAWNWIASIAVLLNMVVVLRASNRELWPMLLKGLIAGACCGIIMRAGLGRIERKLVDLRHGWPADILSFLVSNGLCKSPGLIELRDKDKPFSFTNVTLADGHLSVLAYGSLLVIIFLVVDEGVIHPLASLLLLICVLSLLLSSVAFILDRHRVPLMAGIVAYCTFTNLWRESDHYYPVLPRAPSAPALPTPAGIVEKSIEEHRPLVIVSTAGGGIQSAAWTTRVLEQLEVQMAAAGSPGFHDSVRLISGVSGGSVGALHYAYAVGMNPSAPDLDNAAKAASASSLTEAVVGMVKKDLLRATFPSAFTSEEMLFNDRGRMLEYAWAENAELLYGFGGLEHATLERWAADALKLVRPALIFNSTIVETGERMAISTSPRSPLGYLQPPRAGNFEFTERYIADIPMLTAARLSATFPLISPAARPAISDGKGNGLILPGTENAGVFPVGGSLHHAVDGGYFENSGMVGALEWLDEALTTLSKAGRELPDEVMVIELAAFPAPPADPMRLTPVDLGRTSQGALYDVLSPGLTMMHVRNSSQSAYAGQLLAQFSLRWQLELESKYQRPPGRPFIRHVRLLPKTPMPPTENDQRGILQRFADWFFIPADMMKAPLSWHLRPSEIAQIDSSAREAVSTMLQTKEILPQTAIMAQQQLVPPQTTDLPAPVAAPPPTMQPIVNPGSASAEYLVKPQQLNRDLLKTFISPKSGKTEPAPGNP
;
A
#
# COMPACT_ATOMS: atom_id res chain seq x y z
N MET A 1 -45.42 15.02 24.43
CA MET A 1 -44.68 14.40 23.30
C MET A 1 -44.71 15.21 21.99
N GLY A 2 -45.70 16.08 21.72
CA GLY A 2 -45.82 16.79 20.44
C GLY A 2 -44.74 17.84 20.09
N PHE A 3 -44.27 18.64 21.06
CA PHE A 3 -43.30 19.72 20.80
C PHE A 3 -41.87 19.21 20.55
N ILE A 4 -41.40 18.30 21.40
CA ILE A 4 -40.06 17.69 21.27
C ILE A 4 -39.98 16.83 19.99
N GLY A 5 -41.04 16.08 19.67
CA GLY A 5 -41.13 15.28 18.45
C GLY A 5 -41.09 16.13 17.18
N TYR A 6 -41.79 17.27 17.16
CA TYR A 6 -41.77 18.22 16.04
C TYR A 6 -40.38 18.82 15.82
N HIS A 7 -39.71 19.26 16.88
CA HIS A 7 -38.35 19.80 16.77
C HIS A 7 -37.33 18.74 16.32
N LEU A 8 -37.42 17.53 16.87
CA LEU A 8 -36.56 16.42 16.46
C LEU A 8 -36.76 16.09 14.97
N LEU A 9 -38.01 16.01 14.52
CA LEU A 9 -38.34 15.73 13.11
C LEU A 9 -37.81 16.82 12.18
N ASN A 10 -37.95 18.10 12.55
CA ASN A 10 -37.41 19.22 11.77
C ASN A 10 -35.87 19.19 11.68
N VAL A 11 -35.19 18.84 12.78
CA VAL A 11 -33.72 18.64 12.76
C VAL A 11 -33.35 17.49 11.84
N LEU A 12 -34.05 16.36 11.92
CA LEU A 12 -33.78 15.19 11.08
C LEU A 12 -34.02 15.49 9.59
N HIS A 13 -35.09 16.22 9.25
CA HIS A 13 -35.34 16.67 7.88
C HIS A 13 -34.22 17.58 7.37
N TYR A 14 -33.80 18.58 8.16
CA TYR A 14 -32.68 19.44 7.76
C TYR A 14 -31.40 18.63 7.54
N LEU A 15 -31.03 17.78 8.51
CA LEU A 15 -29.82 16.96 8.42
C LEU A 15 -29.86 16.00 7.23
N TYR A 16 -31.02 15.43 6.92
CA TYR A 16 -31.20 14.60 5.74
C TYR A 16 -31.01 15.40 4.45
N LEU A 17 -31.63 16.57 4.31
CA LEU A 17 -31.48 17.38 3.10
C LEU A 17 -30.06 17.93 2.94
N THR A 18 -29.38 18.28 4.04
CA THR A 18 -27.99 18.74 4.02
C THR A 18 -26.95 17.63 4.14
N ARG A 19 -27.35 16.35 4.09
CA ARG A 19 -26.49 15.20 4.45
C ARG A 19 -25.18 15.15 3.68
N VAL A 20 -25.16 15.49 2.39
CA VAL A 20 -23.93 15.46 1.58
C VAL A 20 -22.93 16.51 2.08
N ALA A 21 -23.39 17.74 2.33
CA ALA A 21 -22.55 18.79 2.91
C ALA A 21 -22.10 18.45 4.34
N CYS A 22 -22.96 17.82 5.13
CA CYS A 22 -22.62 17.31 6.46
C CYS A 22 -21.57 16.19 6.41
N ILE A 23 -21.66 15.26 5.46
CA ILE A 23 -20.67 14.19 5.25
C ILE A 23 -19.34 14.79 4.81
N GLY A 24 -19.34 15.76 3.88
CA GLY A 24 -18.12 16.47 3.48
C GLY A 24 -17.46 17.21 4.65
N LEU A 25 -18.24 17.88 5.49
CA LEU A 25 -17.73 18.54 6.70
C LEU A 25 -17.22 17.52 7.73
N LEU A 26 -17.93 16.40 7.92
CA LEU A 26 -17.50 15.31 8.77
C LEU A 26 -16.18 14.71 8.26
N ALA A 27 -16.02 14.52 6.95
CA ALA A 27 -14.76 14.07 6.37
C ALA A 27 -13.60 15.02 6.69
N MET A 28 -13.82 16.35 6.61
CA MET A 28 -12.81 17.34 7.00
C MET A 28 -12.47 17.29 8.51
N LEU A 29 -13.40 16.89 9.37
CA LEU A 29 -13.15 16.70 10.80
C LEU A 29 -12.47 15.37 11.12
N LEU A 30 -12.85 14.30 10.42
CA LEU A 30 -12.32 12.97 10.62
C LEU A 30 -10.90 12.84 10.07
N LEU A 31 -10.57 13.46 8.93
CA LEU A 31 -9.25 13.37 8.31
C LEU A 31 -8.09 13.70 9.29
N PRO A 32 -8.10 14.82 10.03
CA PRO A 32 -7.06 15.11 11.01
C PRO A 32 -7.09 14.17 12.23
N LEU A 33 -8.26 13.64 12.61
CA LEU A 33 -8.37 12.65 13.68
C LEU A 33 -7.78 11.30 13.27
N LEU A 34 -8.01 10.89 12.02
CA LEU A 34 -7.43 9.68 11.42
C LEU A 34 -5.91 9.82 11.30
N ALA A 35 -5.42 11.00 10.90
CA ALA A 35 -3.99 11.32 10.84
C ALA A 35 -3.31 11.27 12.22
N CYS A 36 -4.02 11.60 13.29
CA CYS A 36 -3.50 11.54 14.66
C CYS A 36 -3.86 10.25 15.41
N GLY A 37 -4.54 9.30 14.77
CA GLY A 37 -5.10 8.12 15.42
C GLY A 37 -4.93 6.86 14.58
N PRO A 38 -6.01 6.11 14.29
CA PRO A 38 -5.93 4.72 13.84
C PRO A 38 -5.32 4.52 12.44
N LEU A 39 -5.36 5.55 11.59
CA LEU A 39 -4.79 5.52 10.23
C LEU A 39 -3.60 6.48 10.10
N ARG A 40 -2.92 6.77 11.21
CA ARG A 40 -1.77 7.69 11.26
C ARG A 40 -0.74 7.35 10.18
N THR A 41 -0.38 6.09 10.03
CA THR A 41 0.67 5.67 9.09
C THR A 41 0.29 5.87 7.62
N SER A 42 -1.01 5.82 7.29
CA SER A 42 -1.48 6.04 5.92
C SER A 42 -1.83 7.51 5.64
N VAL A 43 -2.33 8.26 6.63
CA VAL A 43 -2.88 9.61 6.41
C VAL A 43 -1.93 10.73 6.82
N LEU A 44 -1.09 10.53 7.85
CA LEU A 44 -0.23 11.59 8.39
C LEU A 44 0.75 12.14 7.34
N GLY A 45 1.25 11.29 6.43
CA GLY A 45 2.12 11.71 5.33
C GLY A 45 1.47 12.76 4.43
N ALA A 46 0.14 12.77 4.31
CA ALA A 46 -0.54 13.78 3.49
C ALA A 46 -0.49 15.18 4.13
N TYR A 47 -0.23 15.26 5.44
CA TYR A 47 -0.10 16.50 6.21
C TYR A 47 1.33 17.02 6.34
N ASP A 48 2.36 16.24 5.95
CA ASP A 48 3.77 16.68 6.02
C ASP A 48 4.09 17.71 4.94
N ALA A 49 3.99 19.00 5.30
CA ALA A 49 4.27 20.12 4.42
C ALA A 49 5.70 20.61 4.62
N ARG A 50 6.49 20.64 3.53
CA ARG A 50 7.91 21.00 3.57
C ARG A 50 8.24 22.35 2.95
N THR A 51 7.31 22.95 2.22
CA THR A 51 7.57 24.16 1.43
C THR A 51 6.51 25.24 1.67
N LEU A 52 6.89 26.50 1.50
CA LEU A 52 5.97 27.64 1.59
C LEU A 52 4.83 27.55 0.55
N PRO A 53 5.08 27.22 -0.74
CA PRO A 53 4.01 27.03 -1.72
C PRO A 53 3.05 25.90 -1.34
N GLY A 54 3.57 24.77 -0.83
CA GLY A 54 2.73 23.67 -0.35
C GLY A 54 1.79 24.10 0.76
N ALA A 55 2.31 24.80 1.78
CA ALA A 55 1.50 25.36 2.87
C ALA A 55 0.46 26.38 2.38
N LEU A 56 0.81 27.23 1.42
CA LEU A 56 -0.11 28.18 0.80
C LEU A 56 -1.26 27.47 0.08
N ILE A 57 -0.95 26.46 -0.74
CA ILE A 57 -1.95 25.67 -1.46
C ILE A 57 -2.88 24.95 -0.48
N ILE A 58 -2.36 24.35 0.60
CA ILE A 58 -3.19 23.72 1.63
C ILE A 58 -4.14 24.73 2.28
N GLY A 59 -3.63 25.89 2.72
CA GLY A 59 -4.43 26.94 3.35
C GLY A 59 -5.55 27.44 2.43
N PHE A 60 -5.24 27.62 1.15
CA PHE A 60 -6.21 27.97 0.11
C PHE A 60 -7.27 26.88 -0.06
N SER A 61 -6.86 25.63 -0.25
CA SER A 61 -7.75 24.49 -0.49
C SER A 61 -8.70 24.23 0.68
N LEU A 62 -8.27 24.41 1.93
CA LEU A 62 -9.13 24.29 3.11
C LEU A 62 -10.30 25.27 3.06
N VAL A 63 -10.01 26.54 2.74
CA VAL A 63 -11.03 27.59 2.67
C VAL A 63 -11.96 27.40 1.48
N ILE A 64 -11.43 27.01 0.32
CA ILE A 64 -12.24 26.72 -0.88
C ILE A 64 -13.18 25.53 -0.62
N THR A 65 -12.69 24.46 0.01
CA THR A 65 -13.48 23.27 0.33
C THR A 65 -14.62 23.60 1.28
N VAL A 66 -14.36 24.28 2.41
CA VAL A 66 -15.42 24.76 3.30
C VAL A 66 -16.37 25.72 2.59
N GLY A 67 -15.85 26.57 1.71
CA GLY A 67 -16.67 27.46 0.91
C GLY A 67 -17.69 26.72 0.06
N CYS A 68 -17.24 25.68 -0.63
CA CYS A 68 -18.07 24.81 -1.44
C CYS A 68 -19.18 24.15 -0.61
N LEU A 69 -18.84 23.57 0.54
CA LEU A 69 -19.81 22.95 1.46
C LEU A 69 -20.85 23.95 1.99
N ILE A 70 -20.43 25.19 2.26
CA ILE A 70 -21.35 26.29 2.66
C ILE A 70 -22.35 26.59 1.55
N HIS A 71 -21.90 26.67 0.29
CA HIS A 71 -22.77 26.98 -0.85
C HIS A 71 -23.79 25.85 -1.10
N GLN A 72 -23.37 24.58 -0.97
CA GLN A 72 -24.28 23.43 -1.07
C GLN A 72 -25.37 23.48 0.01
N ARG A 73 -24.98 23.71 1.27
CA ARG A 73 -25.93 23.87 2.39
C ARG A 73 -26.89 25.04 2.16
N LYS A 74 -26.40 26.19 1.68
CA LYS A 74 -27.25 27.36 1.36
C LYS A 74 -28.30 27.05 0.31
N LEU A 75 -27.99 26.21 -0.67
CA LEU A 75 -28.97 25.81 -1.70
C LEU A 75 -30.16 25.07 -1.07
N VAL A 76 -29.88 24.18 -0.11
CA VAL A 76 -30.90 23.49 0.68
C VAL A 76 -31.65 24.49 1.57
N ASP A 77 -30.96 25.44 2.20
CA ASP A 77 -31.61 26.49 2.99
C ASP A 77 -32.59 27.32 2.14
N MET A 78 -32.30 27.57 0.86
CA MET A 78 -33.17 28.39 0.00
C MET A 78 -34.35 27.60 -0.58
N HIS A 79 -34.12 26.35 -0.98
CA HIS A 79 -35.07 25.59 -1.81
C HIS A 79 -35.65 24.34 -1.15
N GLY A 80 -35.16 23.97 0.04
CA GLY A 80 -35.59 22.75 0.72
C GLY A 80 -37.08 22.74 1.05
N ASP A 81 -37.60 23.84 1.60
CA ASP A 81 -39.00 23.95 2.03
C ASP A 81 -39.98 23.82 0.84
N ILE A 82 -39.68 24.50 -0.26
CA ILE A 82 -40.48 24.49 -1.50
C ILE A 82 -40.44 23.11 -2.20
N ARG A 83 -39.35 22.37 -2.03
CA ARG A 83 -39.10 21.13 -2.77
C ARG A 83 -39.62 19.89 -2.05
N PHE A 84 -39.64 19.92 -0.72
CA PHE A 84 -39.88 18.73 0.11
C PHE A 84 -41.12 18.83 1.01
N ASP A 85 -41.88 19.94 0.97
CA ASP A 85 -43.05 20.19 1.84
C ASP A 85 -42.76 19.92 3.33
N ALA A 86 -41.50 20.15 3.75
CA ALA A 86 -41.04 19.95 5.11
C ALA A 86 -40.89 21.33 5.78
N PRO A 87 -41.48 21.60 6.95
CA PRO A 87 -41.37 22.90 7.61
C PRO A 87 -40.02 23.03 8.34
N VAL A 88 -38.97 23.53 7.67
CA VAL A 88 -37.61 23.60 8.25
C VAL A 88 -37.33 24.90 9.04
N ASP A 89 -38.34 25.75 9.29
CA ASP A 89 -38.11 27.16 9.62
C ASP A 89 -37.65 27.47 11.05
N THR A 90 -38.17 26.77 12.06
CA THR A 90 -38.01 27.21 13.48
C THR A 90 -36.59 27.08 14.07
N LEU A 91 -35.72 26.20 13.54
CA LEU A 91 -34.38 25.92 14.11
C LEU A 91 -33.22 26.33 13.20
N LYS A 92 -33.52 26.76 11.98
CA LYS A 92 -32.57 27.06 10.90
C LYS A 92 -31.45 28.02 11.32
N PRO A 93 -31.69 29.18 11.98
CA PRO A 93 -30.61 30.12 12.31
C PRO A 93 -29.61 29.60 13.35
N GLY A 94 -30.08 28.79 14.32
CA GLY A 94 -29.22 28.15 15.30
C GLY A 94 -28.32 27.09 14.65
N MET A 95 -28.92 26.27 13.79
CA MET A 95 -28.22 25.21 13.05
C MET A 95 -27.18 25.79 12.08
N VAL A 96 -27.51 26.86 11.34
CA VAL A 96 -26.56 27.57 10.46
C VAL A 96 -25.34 28.06 11.24
N ARG A 97 -25.56 28.69 12.42
CA ARG A 97 -24.46 29.17 13.27
C ARG A 97 -23.58 28.02 13.75
N ALA A 98 -24.19 26.95 14.26
CA ALA A 98 -23.45 25.77 14.71
C ALA A 98 -22.62 25.16 13.57
N TRP A 99 -23.21 25.01 12.39
CA TRP A 99 -22.53 24.47 11.21
C TRP A 99 -21.31 25.32 10.83
N ASN A 100 -21.44 26.64 10.79
CA ASN A 100 -20.33 27.54 10.48
C ASN A 100 -19.20 27.47 11.52
N TRP A 101 -19.53 27.35 12.81
CA TRP A 101 -18.53 27.13 13.86
C TRP A 101 -17.78 25.81 13.65
N ILE A 102 -18.50 24.73 13.37
CA ILE A 102 -17.92 23.41 13.11
C ILE A 102 -16.99 23.46 11.88
N ALA A 103 -17.40 24.16 10.81
CA ALA A 103 -16.57 24.34 9.63
C ALA A 103 -15.28 25.12 9.90
N SER A 104 -15.35 26.18 10.71
CA SER A 104 -14.15 26.92 11.15
C SER A 104 -13.23 26.04 11.99
N ILE A 105 -13.79 25.23 12.89
CA ILE A 105 -13.04 24.26 13.70
C ILE A 105 -12.36 23.24 12.78
N ALA A 106 -13.03 22.73 11.75
CA ALA A 106 -12.45 21.79 10.80
C ALA A 106 -11.22 22.37 10.09
N VAL A 107 -11.28 23.63 9.63
CA VAL A 107 -10.13 24.31 9.01
C VAL A 107 -8.97 24.44 9.99
N LEU A 108 -9.23 24.93 11.21
CA LEU A 108 -8.21 25.13 12.23
C LEU A 108 -7.56 23.80 12.65
N LEU A 109 -8.37 22.76 12.83
CA LEU A 109 -7.89 21.43 13.19
C LEU A 109 -6.93 20.88 12.13
N ASN A 110 -7.30 21.00 10.84
CA ASN A 110 -6.42 20.59 9.75
C ASN A 110 -5.10 21.39 9.73
N MET A 111 -5.14 22.72 9.89
CA MET A 111 -3.93 23.55 9.96
C MET A 111 -3.01 23.15 11.12
N VAL A 112 -3.58 22.86 12.30
CA VAL A 112 -2.82 22.39 13.46
C VAL A 112 -2.15 21.04 13.18
N VAL A 113 -2.85 20.11 12.52
CA VAL A 113 -2.27 18.82 12.16
C VAL A 113 -1.17 18.96 11.11
N VAL A 114 -1.28 19.88 10.13
CA VAL A 114 -0.18 20.19 9.20
C VAL A 114 1.08 20.60 9.96
N LEU A 115 0.96 21.55 10.89
CA LEU A 115 2.11 21.98 11.70
C LEU A 115 2.68 20.82 12.53
N ARG A 116 1.83 20.00 13.15
CA ARG A 116 2.28 18.86 13.96
C ARG A 116 2.95 17.75 13.14
N ALA A 117 2.47 17.50 11.92
CA ALA A 117 3.03 16.49 11.04
C ALA A 117 4.40 16.91 10.47
N SER A 118 4.59 18.22 10.28
CA SER A 118 5.77 18.81 9.66
C SER A 118 6.91 19.10 10.65
N ASN A 119 8.13 19.31 10.15
CA ASN A 119 9.28 19.67 10.99
C ASN A 119 9.03 21.00 11.74
N ARG A 120 9.31 21.02 13.05
CA ARG A 120 9.19 22.18 13.94
C ARG A 120 9.96 23.40 13.47
N GLU A 121 11.13 23.20 12.86
CA GLU A 121 11.96 24.28 12.34
C GLU A 121 11.26 25.06 11.21
N LEU A 122 10.35 24.40 10.48
CA LEU A 122 9.61 25.00 9.38
C LEU A 122 8.33 25.72 9.83
N TRP A 123 7.91 25.60 11.10
CA TRP A 123 6.63 26.14 11.59
C TRP A 123 6.41 27.63 11.26
N PRO A 124 7.37 28.55 11.42
CA PRO A 124 7.15 29.95 11.10
C PRO A 124 6.85 30.17 9.62
N MET A 125 7.52 29.43 8.73
CA MET A 125 7.29 29.48 7.28
C MET A 125 5.94 28.86 6.93
N LEU A 126 5.64 27.68 7.46
CA LEU A 126 4.40 26.96 7.20
C LEU A 126 3.18 27.73 7.70
N LEU A 127 3.26 28.32 8.90
CA LEU A 127 2.17 29.14 9.45
C LEU A 127 1.89 30.36 8.57
N LYS A 128 2.95 31.05 8.09
CA LYS A 128 2.80 32.15 7.12
C LYS A 128 2.13 31.68 5.84
N GLY A 129 2.57 30.54 5.29
CA GLY A 129 1.98 29.93 4.10
C GLY A 129 0.51 29.60 4.28
N LEU A 130 0.15 28.87 5.34
CA LEU A 130 -1.23 28.48 5.65
C LEU A 130 -2.15 29.69 5.80
N ILE A 131 -1.72 30.73 6.54
CA ILE A 131 -2.50 31.95 6.73
C ILE A 131 -2.64 32.72 5.41
N ALA A 132 -1.55 32.91 4.67
CA ALA A 132 -1.58 33.59 3.37
C ALA A 132 -2.50 32.87 2.39
N GLY A 133 -2.40 31.54 2.31
CA GLY A 133 -3.27 30.68 1.51
C GLY A 133 -4.74 30.82 1.90
N ALA A 134 -5.04 30.78 3.20
CA ALA A 134 -6.40 30.96 3.70
C ALA A 134 -6.96 32.35 3.35
N CYS A 135 -6.15 33.41 3.51
CA CYS A 135 -6.52 34.77 3.09
C CYS A 135 -6.82 34.84 1.58
N CYS A 136 -5.95 34.26 0.74
CA CYS A 136 -6.19 34.15 -0.70
C CYS A 136 -7.49 33.39 -1.01
N GLY A 137 -7.77 32.30 -0.30
CA GLY A 137 -9.02 31.55 -0.43
C GLY A 137 -10.24 32.40 -0.06
N ILE A 138 -10.17 33.18 1.02
CA ILE A 138 -11.25 34.10 1.43
C ILE A 138 -11.48 35.18 0.36
N ILE A 139 -10.41 35.77 -0.17
CA ILE A 139 -10.48 36.77 -1.24
C ILE A 139 -11.12 36.18 -2.49
N MET A 140 -10.68 34.98 -2.90
CA MET A 140 -11.24 34.28 -4.06
C MET A 140 -12.74 34.02 -3.89
N ARG A 141 -13.16 33.51 -2.72
CA ARG A 141 -14.58 33.30 -2.40
C ARG A 141 -15.39 34.60 -2.43
N ALA A 142 -14.84 35.68 -1.90
CA ALA A 142 -15.48 37.00 -1.96
C ALA A 142 -15.57 37.52 -3.41
N GLY A 143 -14.56 37.24 -4.24
CA GLY A 143 -14.55 37.49 -5.68
C GLY A 143 -15.64 36.72 -6.41
N LEU A 144 -15.72 35.40 -6.19
CA LEU A 144 -16.78 34.55 -6.74
C LEU A 144 -18.18 35.06 -6.37
N GLY A 145 -18.39 35.46 -5.11
CA GLY A 145 -19.67 36.04 -4.68
C GLY A 145 -19.99 37.41 -5.30
N ARG A 146 -19.00 38.16 -5.80
CA ARG A 146 -19.23 39.37 -6.60
C ARG A 146 -19.58 39.02 -8.04
N ILE A 147 -18.89 38.07 -8.64
CA ILE A 147 -19.18 37.56 -9.99
C ILE A 147 -20.59 36.99 -10.02
N GLU A 148 -20.96 36.18 -9.02
CA GLU A 148 -22.28 35.63 -8.81
C GLU A 148 -23.36 36.71 -8.83
N ARG A 149 -23.23 37.76 -8.01
CA ARG A 149 -24.21 38.86 -7.98
C ARG A 149 -24.37 39.52 -9.34
N LYS A 150 -23.26 39.77 -10.05
CA LYS A 150 -23.33 40.29 -11.43
C LYS A 150 -24.03 39.32 -12.40
N LEU A 151 -23.75 38.02 -12.29
CA LEU A 151 -24.40 37.01 -13.14
C LEU A 151 -25.89 36.89 -12.82
N VAL A 152 -26.28 37.00 -11.54
CA VAL A 152 -27.66 37.06 -11.08
C VAL A 152 -28.38 38.26 -11.69
N ASP A 153 -27.75 39.44 -11.71
CA ASP A 153 -28.34 40.64 -12.33
C ASP A 153 -28.50 40.47 -13.86
N LEU A 154 -27.59 39.72 -14.50
CA LEU A 154 -27.58 39.50 -15.95
C LEU A 154 -28.43 38.30 -16.42
N ARG A 155 -28.86 37.41 -15.52
CA ARG A 155 -29.56 36.15 -15.90
C ARG A 155 -30.89 36.36 -16.60
N HIS A 156 -31.51 37.52 -16.41
CA HIS A 156 -32.74 37.91 -17.09
C HIS A 156 -32.56 38.08 -18.62
N GLY A 157 -31.32 38.15 -19.12
CA GLY A 157 -30.98 38.19 -20.54
C GLY A 157 -30.51 36.86 -21.15
N TRP A 158 -30.55 35.73 -20.42
CA TRP A 158 -30.07 34.45 -20.96
C TRP A 158 -30.92 33.97 -22.14
N PRO A 159 -30.32 33.36 -23.18
CA PRO A 159 -31.03 32.91 -24.37
C PRO A 159 -32.17 31.94 -24.02
N ALA A 160 -33.35 32.17 -24.61
CA ALA A 160 -34.49 31.27 -24.46
C ALA A 160 -34.16 29.83 -24.87
N ASP A 161 -33.16 29.63 -25.73
CA ASP A 161 -32.73 28.33 -26.26
C ASP A 161 -32.01 27.45 -25.22
N ILE A 162 -31.23 28.06 -24.30
CA ILE A 162 -30.56 27.30 -23.24
C ILE A 162 -31.58 26.82 -22.20
N LEU A 163 -32.51 27.70 -21.84
CA LEU A 163 -33.61 27.39 -20.92
C LEU A 163 -34.60 26.40 -21.57
N SER A 164 -34.85 26.50 -22.87
CA SER A 164 -35.71 25.55 -23.59
C SER A 164 -35.09 24.16 -23.68
N PHE A 165 -33.76 24.04 -23.87
CA PHE A 165 -33.04 22.77 -23.83
C PHE A 165 -33.12 22.08 -22.46
N LEU A 166 -32.92 22.84 -21.37
CA LEU A 166 -33.04 22.29 -20.02
C LEU A 166 -34.49 21.83 -19.72
N VAL A 167 -35.46 22.59 -20.23
CA VAL A 167 -36.89 22.30 -20.03
C VAL A 167 -37.38 21.12 -20.85
N SER A 168 -36.97 21.01 -22.11
CA SER A 168 -37.40 19.95 -23.03
C SER A 168 -36.89 18.56 -22.62
N ASN A 169 -35.77 18.49 -21.91
CA ASN A 169 -35.21 17.25 -21.35
C ASN A 169 -35.80 16.86 -19.98
N GLY A 170 -36.91 17.48 -19.55
CA GLY A 170 -37.67 17.07 -18.36
C GLY A 170 -37.08 17.47 -17.00
N LEU A 171 -35.91 18.13 -16.97
CA LEU A 171 -35.24 18.57 -15.74
C LEU A 171 -35.96 19.74 -15.05
N CYS A 172 -36.85 20.46 -15.76
CA CYS A 172 -37.39 21.74 -15.33
C CYS A 172 -38.83 21.74 -14.79
N LYS A 173 -39.51 20.61 -14.59
CA LYS A 173 -40.76 20.61 -13.76
C LYS A 173 -40.47 20.49 -12.26
N SER A 174 -39.26 20.84 -11.84
CA SER A 174 -38.77 20.67 -10.48
C SER A 174 -38.77 22.02 -9.73
N PRO A 175 -39.68 22.22 -8.76
CA PRO A 175 -39.63 23.35 -7.83
C PRO A 175 -38.24 23.50 -7.21
N GLY A 176 -37.77 24.75 -7.10
CA GLY A 176 -36.46 25.10 -6.55
C GLY A 176 -35.26 24.95 -7.50
N LEU A 177 -35.45 24.46 -8.74
CA LEU A 177 -34.41 24.55 -9.79
C LEU A 177 -34.61 25.77 -10.68
N ILE A 178 -35.88 26.04 -11.03
CA ILE A 178 -36.28 27.19 -11.84
C ILE A 178 -37.36 27.99 -11.10
N GLU A 179 -37.44 29.27 -11.42
CA GLU A 179 -38.46 30.19 -10.93
C GLU A 179 -39.03 31.01 -12.09
N LEU A 180 -40.26 31.48 -11.93
CA LEU A 180 -40.89 32.39 -12.90
C LEU A 180 -40.27 33.79 -12.76
N ARG A 181 -39.91 34.40 -13.89
CA ARG A 181 -39.41 35.79 -13.92
C ARG A 181 -40.50 36.75 -13.46
N ASP A 182 -41.71 36.54 -13.98
CA ASP A 182 -42.93 37.22 -13.60
C ASP A 182 -43.90 36.17 -13.05
N LYS A 183 -44.16 36.23 -11.73
CA LYS A 183 -45.00 35.28 -11.01
C LYS A 183 -46.47 35.35 -11.42
N ASP A 184 -46.88 36.48 -12.00
CA ASP A 184 -48.27 36.72 -12.41
C ASP A 184 -48.54 36.20 -13.83
N LYS A 185 -47.48 35.83 -14.57
CA LYS A 185 -47.59 35.26 -15.91
C LYS A 185 -47.48 33.73 -15.88
N PRO A 186 -48.19 33.03 -16.78
CA PRO A 186 -48.09 31.58 -16.87
C PRO A 186 -46.67 31.15 -17.28
N PHE A 187 -46.39 29.87 -17.09
CA PHE A 187 -45.15 29.26 -17.53
C PHE A 187 -44.95 29.45 -19.04
N SER A 188 -43.85 30.08 -19.43
CA SER A 188 -43.37 30.14 -20.81
C SER A 188 -41.84 30.06 -20.81
N PHE A 189 -41.23 29.57 -21.88
CA PHE A 189 -39.76 29.50 -22.00
C PHE A 189 -39.07 30.87 -21.88
N THR A 190 -39.80 31.94 -22.14
CA THR A 190 -39.34 33.33 -22.00
C THR A 190 -39.57 33.91 -20.59
N ASN A 191 -40.43 33.28 -19.78
CA ASN A 191 -40.79 33.70 -18.43
C ASN A 191 -40.15 32.83 -17.32
N VAL A 192 -39.10 32.08 -17.64
CA VAL A 192 -38.41 31.20 -16.68
C VAL A 192 -36.97 31.68 -16.47
N THR A 193 -36.46 31.53 -15.26
CA THR A 193 -35.05 31.74 -14.91
C THR A 193 -34.58 30.66 -13.93
N LEU A 194 -33.26 30.48 -13.82
CA LEU A 194 -32.66 29.63 -12.80
C LEU A 194 -32.92 30.23 -11.41
N ALA A 195 -33.33 29.37 -10.47
CA ALA A 195 -33.57 29.74 -9.08
C ALA A 195 -32.28 30.24 -8.38
N ASP A 196 -32.42 31.03 -7.33
CA ASP A 196 -31.27 31.63 -6.63
C ASP A 196 -30.28 30.56 -6.10
N GLY A 197 -28.98 30.85 -6.14
CA GLY A 197 -27.94 29.95 -5.61
C GLY A 197 -27.37 28.91 -6.58
N HIS A 198 -28.10 28.50 -7.62
CA HIS A 198 -27.57 27.54 -8.60
C HIS A 198 -26.44 28.14 -9.45
N LEU A 199 -26.51 29.43 -9.77
CA LEU A 199 -25.40 30.15 -10.42
C LEU A 199 -24.11 30.12 -9.58
N SER A 200 -24.24 30.19 -8.25
CA SER A 200 -23.09 30.08 -7.34
C SER A 200 -22.50 28.68 -7.38
N VAL A 201 -23.34 27.63 -7.36
CA VAL A 201 -22.87 26.24 -7.49
C VAL A 201 -22.15 26.03 -8.81
N LEU A 202 -22.68 26.55 -9.92
CA LEU A 202 -22.05 26.50 -11.24
C LEU A 202 -20.72 27.26 -11.25
N ALA A 203 -20.64 28.46 -10.65
CA ALA A 203 -19.40 29.23 -10.58
C ALA A 203 -18.31 28.51 -9.78
N TYR A 204 -18.65 27.89 -8.64
CA TYR A 204 -17.73 27.07 -7.86
C TYR A 204 -17.34 25.79 -8.60
N GLY A 205 -18.29 25.13 -9.26
CA GLY A 205 -18.04 23.98 -10.12
C GLY A 205 -17.05 24.30 -11.23
N SER A 206 -17.26 25.41 -11.96
CA SER A 206 -16.35 25.88 -13.00
C SER A 206 -14.97 26.22 -12.45
N LEU A 207 -14.87 26.87 -11.28
CA LEU A 207 -13.57 27.11 -10.65
C LEU A 207 -12.84 25.80 -10.36
N LEU A 208 -13.54 24.80 -9.81
CA LEU A 208 -12.91 23.52 -9.49
C LEU A 208 -12.52 22.75 -10.74
N VAL A 209 -13.32 22.79 -11.80
CA VAL A 209 -12.95 22.22 -13.11
C VAL A 209 -11.71 22.92 -13.65
N ILE A 210 -11.63 24.26 -13.58
CA ILE A 210 -10.43 24.99 -13.99
C ILE A 210 -9.21 24.58 -13.15
N ILE A 211 -9.34 24.53 -11.82
CA ILE A 211 -8.27 24.07 -10.92
C ILE A 211 -7.84 22.65 -11.30
N PHE A 212 -8.81 21.76 -11.53
CA PHE A 212 -8.58 20.37 -11.88
C PHE A 212 -7.85 20.21 -13.21
N LEU A 213 -8.17 21.05 -14.22
CA LEU A 213 -7.58 21.01 -15.56
C LEU A 213 -6.22 21.73 -15.64
N VAL A 214 -6.06 22.86 -14.92
CA VAL A 214 -4.89 23.74 -15.06
C VAL A 214 -3.76 23.37 -14.09
N VAL A 215 -4.08 22.82 -12.92
CA VAL A 215 -3.04 22.52 -11.93
C VAL A 215 -2.27 21.27 -12.34
N ASP A 216 -0.97 21.48 -12.53
CA ASP A 216 0.01 20.46 -12.85
C ASP A 216 0.07 19.39 -11.74
N GLU A 217 0.16 18.14 -12.16
CA GLU A 217 0.16 16.94 -11.33
C GLU A 217 1.38 16.91 -10.39
N GLY A 218 2.52 17.45 -10.83
CA GLY A 218 3.75 17.50 -10.02
C GLY A 218 3.77 18.60 -8.94
N VAL A 219 2.77 19.49 -8.89
CA VAL A 219 2.77 20.67 -8.01
C VAL A 219 1.80 20.56 -6.84
N ILE A 220 0.89 19.56 -6.85
CA ILE A 220 -0.19 19.49 -5.85
C ILE A 220 0.27 18.76 -4.59
N HIS A 221 0.12 19.42 -3.45
CA HIS A 221 0.32 18.76 -2.15
C HIS A 221 -0.74 17.67 -1.92
N PRO A 222 -0.40 16.48 -1.37
CA PRO A 222 -1.37 15.38 -1.19
C PRO A 222 -2.65 15.76 -0.46
N LEU A 223 -2.56 16.49 0.66
CA LEU A 223 -3.74 17.00 1.38
C LEU A 223 -4.60 17.94 0.52
N ALA A 224 -4.00 18.77 -0.33
CA ALA A 224 -4.75 19.65 -1.22
C ALA A 224 -5.54 18.83 -2.26
N SER A 225 -4.97 17.75 -2.78
CA SER A 225 -5.66 16.81 -3.66
C SER A 225 -6.82 16.09 -2.95
N LEU A 226 -6.63 15.63 -1.70
CA LEU A 226 -7.72 15.04 -0.90
C LEU A 226 -8.86 16.04 -0.65
N LEU A 227 -8.52 17.30 -0.36
CA LEU A 227 -9.52 18.37 -0.19
C LEU A 227 -10.26 18.67 -1.51
N LEU A 228 -9.54 18.66 -2.64
CA LEU A 228 -10.15 18.78 -3.96
C LEU A 228 -11.12 17.61 -4.24
N LEU A 229 -10.74 16.38 -3.89
CA LEU A 229 -11.62 15.21 -4.00
C LEU A 229 -12.91 15.38 -3.19
N ILE A 230 -12.80 15.78 -1.91
CA ILE A 230 -13.96 16.07 -1.05
C ILE A 230 -14.85 17.12 -1.72
N CYS A 231 -14.25 18.16 -2.29
CA CYS A 231 -14.96 19.25 -2.93
C CYS A 231 -15.74 18.78 -4.18
N VAL A 232 -15.07 18.04 -5.08
CA VAL A 232 -15.67 17.50 -6.32
C VAL A 232 -16.77 16.50 -6.01
N LEU A 233 -16.51 15.52 -5.13
CA LEU A 233 -17.51 14.53 -4.73
C LEU A 233 -18.70 15.18 -4.04
N SER A 234 -18.47 16.16 -3.16
CA SER A 234 -19.57 16.85 -2.49
C SER A 234 -20.44 17.61 -3.48
N LEU A 235 -19.86 18.23 -4.52
CA LEU A 235 -20.65 18.92 -5.56
C LEU A 235 -21.44 17.94 -6.41
N LEU A 236 -20.79 16.89 -6.90
CA LEU A 236 -21.41 15.88 -7.75
C LEU A 236 -22.57 15.21 -6.99
N LEU A 237 -22.29 14.69 -5.79
CA LEU A 237 -23.28 13.98 -4.99
C LEU A 237 -24.38 14.90 -4.47
N SER A 238 -24.09 16.18 -4.17
CA SER A 238 -25.15 17.14 -3.80
C SER A 238 -26.06 17.45 -4.98
N SER A 239 -25.50 17.56 -6.18
CA SER A 239 -26.27 17.82 -7.40
C SER A 239 -27.18 16.63 -7.74
N VAL A 240 -26.64 15.41 -7.63
CA VAL A 240 -27.41 14.17 -7.82
C VAL A 240 -28.46 14.01 -6.73
N ALA A 241 -28.11 14.21 -5.46
CA ALA A 241 -29.05 14.16 -4.33
C ALA A 241 -30.20 15.16 -4.52
N PHE A 242 -29.89 16.39 -4.93
CA PHE A 242 -30.89 17.41 -5.20
C PHE A 242 -31.94 16.89 -6.20
N ILE A 243 -31.52 16.22 -7.28
CA ILE A 243 -32.41 15.63 -8.28
C ILE A 243 -33.18 14.41 -7.71
N LEU A 244 -32.48 13.44 -7.13
CA LEU A 244 -33.05 12.16 -6.70
C LEU A 244 -34.01 12.29 -5.51
N ASP A 245 -33.73 13.19 -4.56
CA ASP A 245 -34.53 13.36 -3.35
C ASP A 245 -35.95 13.80 -3.70
N ARG A 246 -36.14 14.57 -4.76
CA ARG A 246 -37.48 14.97 -5.23
C ARG A 246 -38.33 13.76 -5.60
N HIS A 247 -37.71 12.74 -6.16
CA HIS A 247 -38.36 11.48 -6.53
C HIS A 247 -38.34 10.46 -5.39
N ARG A 248 -37.87 10.84 -4.19
CA ARG A 248 -37.69 9.97 -3.02
C ARG A 248 -36.80 8.76 -3.32
N VAL A 249 -35.89 8.90 -4.29
CA VAL A 249 -34.90 7.87 -4.62
C VAL A 249 -33.69 8.09 -3.70
N PRO A 250 -33.28 7.11 -2.89
CA PRO A 250 -32.10 7.24 -2.04
C PRO A 250 -30.85 7.47 -2.89
N LEU A 251 -30.02 8.45 -2.51
CA LEU A 251 -28.74 8.72 -3.19
C LEU A 251 -27.88 7.45 -3.34
N MET A 252 -27.84 6.59 -2.31
CA MET A 252 -27.09 5.35 -2.35
C MET A 252 -27.58 4.40 -3.46
N ALA A 253 -28.89 4.33 -3.70
CA ALA A 253 -29.44 3.54 -4.80
C ALA A 253 -29.00 4.11 -6.16
N GLY A 254 -28.92 5.44 -6.28
CA GLY A 254 -28.37 6.11 -7.46
C GLY A 254 -26.89 5.79 -7.68
N ILE A 255 -26.07 5.81 -6.62
CA ILE A 255 -24.65 5.45 -6.68
C ILE A 255 -24.50 3.97 -7.12
N VAL A 256 -25.24 3.05 -6.50
CA VAL A 256 -25.21 1.62 -6.86
C VAL A 256 -25.64 1.41 -8.32
N ALA A 257 -26.73 2.05 -8.75
CA ALA A 257 -27.20 1.98 -10.13
C ALA A 257 -26.15 2.53 -11.10
N TYR A 258 -25.51 3.64 -10.74
CA TYR A 258 -24.45 4.24 -11.55
C TYR A 258 -23.22 3.35 -11.66
N CYS A 259 -22.69 2.82 -10.54
CA CYS A 259 -21.57 1.89 -10.57
C CYS A 259 -21.90 0.61 -11.36
N THR A 260 -23.13 0.10 -11.23
CA THR A 260 -23.59 -1.06 -12.01
C THR A 260 -23.66 -0.73 -13.51
N PHE A 261 -24.09 0.48 -13.85
CA PHE A 261 -24.15 0.97 -15.22
C PHE A 261 -22.75 1.15 -15.82
N THR A 262 -21.80 1.74 -15.09
CA THR A 262 -20.42 1.93 -15.57
C THR A 262 -19.71 0.59 -15.83
N ASN A 263 -20.09 -0.49 -15.14
CA ASN A 263 -19.57 -1.83 -15.39
C ASN A 263 -19.95 -2.41 -16.77
N LEU A 264 -20.86 -1.76 -17.51
CA LEU A 264 -21.13 -2.11 -18.92
C LEU A 264 -19.96 -1.77 -19.85
N TRP A 265 -19.04 -0.88 -19.42
CA TRP A 265 -17.81 -0.52 -20.11
C TRP A 265 -16.63 -1.22 -19.48
N ARG A 266 -15.81 -1.87 -20.30
CA ARG A 266 -14.58 -2.54 -19.82
C ARG A 266 -13.52 -1.54 -19.41
N GLU A 267 -13.55 -0.39 -20.05
CA GLU A 267 -12.73 0.79 -19.76
C GLU A 267 -12.91 1.29 -18.32
N SER A 268 -13.97 0.88 -17.61
CA SER A 268 -14.13 1.16 -16.18
C SER A 268 -13.13 0.43 -15.28
N ASP A 269 -12.54 -0.67 -15.76
CA ASP A 269 -11.56 -1.45 -15.01
C ASP A 269 -10.13 -0.94 -15.19
N HIS A 270 -9.20 -1.37 -14.35
CA HIS A 270 -7.79 -1.00 -14.38
C HIS A 270 -6.92 -2.05 -15.09
N TYR A 271 -5.93 -1.57 -15.85
CA TYR A 271 -5.10 -2.43 -16.70
C TYR A 271 -3.62 -2.19 -16.47
N TYR A 272 -2.83 -3.24 -16.66
CA TYR A 272 -1.38 -3.14 -16.73
C TYR A 272 -0.85 -3.65 -18.07
N PRO A 273 0.23 -3.04 -18.60
CA PRO A 273 0.76 -3.41 -19.91
C PRO A 273 1.43 -4.78 -19.85
N VAL A 274 1.07 -5.63 -20.82
CA VAL A 274 1.76 -6.87 -21.13
C VAL A 274 2.34 -6.75 -22.53
N LEU A 275 3.63 -7.04 -22.65
CA LEU A 275 4.39 -6.88 -23.88
C LEU A 275 4.42 -8.22 -24.63
N PRO A 276 3.98 -8.28 -25.89
CA PRO A 276 4.06 -9.48 -26.70
C PRO A 276 5.48 -10.01 -26.78
N ARG A 277 5.65 -11.30 -26.51
CA ARG A 277 6.93 -11.96 -26.69
C ARG A 277 6.95 -12.70 -28.02
N ALA A 278 7.98 -12.45 -28.82
CA ALA A 278 8.13 -13.13 -30.10
C ALA A 278 8.25 -14.65 -29.87
N PRO A 279 7.62 -15.50 -30.70
CA PRO A 279 7.81 -16.96 -30.62
C PRO A 279 9.26 -17.41 -30.77
N SER A 280 10.09 -16.58 -31.43
CA SER A 280 11.53 -16.79 -31.60
C SER A 280 12.40 -16.21 -30.47
N ALA A 281 11.79 -15.61 -29.44
CA ALA A 281 12.54 -15.05 -28.33
C ALA A 281 13.32 -16.16 -27.57
N PRO A 282 14.55 -15.88 -27.11
CA PRO A 282 15.32 -16.86 -26.33
C PRO A 282 14.54 -17.32 -25.11
N ALA A 283 14.63 -18.59 -24.73
CA ALA A 283 13.99 -19.07 -23.50
C ALA A 283 14.50 -18.30 -22.26
N LEU A 284 13.63 -18.09 -21.27
CA LEU A 284 14.08 -17.50 -20.00
C LEU A 284 15.00 -18.48 -19.25
N PRO A 285 15.96 -17.97 -18.48
CA PRO A 285 16.85 -18.81 -17.71
C PRO A 285 16.10 -19.57 -16.63
N THR A 286 16.39 -20.86 -16.52
CA THR A 286 15.85 -21.71 -15.48
C THR A 286 16.60 -21.49 -14.15
N PRO A 287 15.96 -21.79 -13.00
CA PRO A 287 16.62 -21.76 -11.70
C PRO A 287 17.92 -22.56 -11.68
N ALA A 288 17.88 -23.76 -12.28
CA ALA A 288 19.02 -24.66 -12.39
C ALA A 288 20.20 -24.03 -13.15
N GLY A 289 19.94 -23.34 -14.26
CA GLY A 289 21.00 -22.71 -15.06
C GLY A 289 21.72 -21.57 -14.32
N ILE A 290 21.01 -20.82 -13.48
CA ILE A 290 21.62 -19.77 -12.64
C ILE A 290 22.47 -20.39 -11.53
N VAL A 291 21.95 -21.43 -10.85
CA VAL A 291 22.69 -22.13 -9.80
C VAL A 291 23.94 -22.82 -10.36
N GLU A 292 23.80 -23.53 -11.48
CA GLU A 292 24.90 -24.20 -12.17
C GLU A 292 26.02 -23.22 -12.52
N LYS A 293 25.68 -22.09 -13.12
CA LYS A 293 26.67 -21.07 -13.43
C LYS A 293 27.35 -20.47 -12.19
N SER A 294 26.61 -20.32 -11.09
CA SER A 294 27.21 -19.87 -9.82
C SER A 294 28.25 -20.87 -9.30
N ILE A 295 28.01 -22.17 -9.48
CA ILE A 295 28.95 -23.24 -9.12
C ILE A 295 30.17 -23.18 -10.05
N GLU A 296 29.97 -23.09 -11.36
CA GLU A 296 31.05 -23.00 -12.35
C GLU A 296 32.00 -21.82 -12.08
N GLU A 297 31.44 -20.66 -11.72
CA GLU A 297 32.21 -19.45 -11.36
C GLU A 297 32.70 -19.45 -9.91
N HIS A 298 32.45 -20.52 -9.14
CA HIS A 298 32.82 -20.66 -7.72
C HIS A 298 32.32 -19.51 -6.83
N ARG A 299 31.13 -18.98 -7.15
CA ARG A 299 30.51 -17.88 -6.40
C ARG A 299 29.51 -18.40 -5.38
N PRO A 300 29.47 -17.83 -4.15
CA PRO A 300 28.51 -18.25 -3.13
C PRO A 300 27.05 -18.14 -3.61
N LEU A 301 26.18 -19.00 -3.10
CA LEU A 301 24.75 -19.01 -3.39
C LEU A 301 23.96 -18.38 -2.24
N VAL A 302 23.68 -17.07 -2.36
CA VAL A 302 22.83 -16.34 -1.42
C VAL A 302 21.44 -16.11 -2.02
N ILE A 303 20.42 -16.49 -1.27
CA ILE A 303 19.01 -16.29 -1.56
C ILE A 303 18.45 -15.32 -0.54
N VAL A 304 17.78 -14.27 -0.99
CA VAL A 304 17.16 -13.27 -0.11
C VAL A 304 15.65 -13.34 -0.26
N SER A 305 14.92 -13.42 0.85
CA SER A 305 13.46 -13.23 0.85
C SER A 305 13.13 -11.91 1.54
N THR A 306 12.30 -11.07 0.91
CA THR A 306 12.01 -9.73 1.40
C THR A 306 10.52 -9.55 1.64
N ALA A 307 10.18 -9.30 2.91
CA ALA A 307 8.79 -9.24 3.30
C ALA A 307 8.09 -7.93 2.90
N GLY A 308 6.77 -8.00 2.77
CA GLY A 308 5.95 -6.84 2.48
C GLY A 308 5.59 -6.01 3.70
N GLY A 309 5.60 -4.68 3.53
CA GLY A 309 5.27 -3.71 4.57
C GLY A 309 5.34 -2.26 4.07
N GLY A 310 4.90 -2.01 2.83
CA GLY A 310 4.90 -0.67 2.23
C GLY A 310 6.29 -0.05 2.05
N ILE A 311 6.36 1.28 1.98
CA ILE A 311 7.62 2.01 1.74
C ILE A 311 8.69 1.72 2.81
N GLN A 312 8.27 1.37 4.03
CA GLN A 312 9.20 1.04 5.11
C GLN A 312 9.94 -0.27 4.83
N SER A 313 9.25 -1.29 4.31
CA SER A 313 9.91 -2.53 3.94
C SER A 313 10.78 -2.36 2.69
N ALA A 314 10.44 -1.44 1.79
CA ALA A 314 11.30 -1.04 0.67
C ALA A 314 12.62 -0.45 1.18
N ALA A 315 12.53 0.59 2.01
CA ALA A 315 13.68 1.25 2.65
C ALA A 315 14.52 0.27 3.48
N TRP A 316 13.87 -0.53 4.33
CA TRP A 316 14.51 -1.56 5.15
C TRP A 316 15.29 -2.57 4.31
N THR A 317 14.66 -3.09 3.26
CA THR A 317 15.28 -4.07 2.35
C THR A 317 16.56 -3.50 1.74
N THR A 318 16.47 -2.31 1.14
CA THR A 318 17.63 -1.68 0.50
C THR A 318 18.72 -1.32 1.50
N ARG A 319 18.37 -0.85 2.70
CA ARG A 319 19.34 -0.47 3.73
C ARG A 319 20.06 -1.67 4.33
N VAL A 320 19.36 -2.78 4.57
CA VAL A 320 20.02 -4.00 5.04
C VAL A 320 21.01 -4.52 4.00
N LEU A 321 20.60 -4.55 2.72
CA LEU A 321 21.47 -5.00 1.63
C LEU A 321 22.69 -4.07 1.43
N GLU A 322 22.49 -2.75 1.54
CA GLU A 322 23.58 -1.76 1.56
C GLU A 322 24.53 -1.99 2.73
N GLN A 323 24.02 -2.21 3.95
CA GLN A 323 24.86 -2.46 5.10
C GLN A 323 25.65 -3.77 4.97
N LEU A 324 25.06 -4.83 4.40
CA LEU A 324 25.78 -6.07 4.10
C LEU A 324 26.93 -5.83 3.11
N GLU A 325 26.69 -5.05 2.06
CA GLU A 325 27.72 -4.63 1.09
C GLU A 325 28.88 -3.90 1.78
N VAL A 326 28.57 -2.91 2.62
CA VAL A 326 29.57 -2.13 3.37
C VAL A 326 30.41 -3.03 4.29
N GLN A 327 29.79 -4.00 4.97
CA GLN A 327 30.51 -4.92 5.84
C GLN A 327 31.42 -5.88 5.07
N MET A 328 30.99 -6.36 3.89
CA MET A 328 31.80 -7.20 3.01
C MET A 328 33.02 -6.44 2.48
N ALA A 329 32.83 -5.19 2.05
CA ALA A 329 33.92 -4.31 1.62
C ALA A 329 34.90 -4.02 2.77
N ALA A 330 34.41 -3.75 3.98
CA ALA A 330 35.24 -3.55 5.17
C ALA A 330 36.05 -4.80 5.56
N ALA A 331 35.53 -5.99 5.27
CA ALA A 331 36.22 -7.26 5.46
C ALA A 331 37.21 -7.60 4.32
N GLY A 332 37.35 -6.74 3.29
CA GLY A 332 38.20 -7.00 2.13
C GLY A 332 37.73 -8.17 1.26
N SER A 333 36.45 -8.51 1.33
CA SER A 333 35.82 -9.58 0.53
C SER A 333 35.18 -9.00 -0.74
N PRO A 334 34.88 -9.83 -1.76
CA PRO A 334 34.02 -9.43 -2.87
C PRO A 334 32.70 -8.83 -2.36
N GLY A 335 32.07 -7.99 -3.18
CA GLY A 335 30.86 -7.30 -2.79
C GLY A 335 29.75 -8.28 -2.38
N PHE A 336 28.87 -7.89 -1.46
CA PHE A 336 27.77 -8.76 -1.07
C PHE A 336 26.88 -9.11 -2.27
N HIS A 337 26.62 -8.13 -3.15
CA HIS A 337 25.91 -8.31 -4.41
C HIS A 337 26.50 -9.41 -5.30
N ASP A 338 27.81 -9.68 -5.22
CA ASP A 338 28.44 -10.75 -5.99
C ASP A 338 27.96 -12.13 -5.59
N SER A 339 27.38 -12.30 -4.40
CA SER A 339 26.92 -13.59 -3.87
C SER A 339 25.41 -13.80 -4.02
N VAL A 340 24.64 -12.74 -4.29
CA VAL A 340 23.17 -12.82 -4.37
C VAL A 340 22.75 -13.40 -5.72
N ARG A 341 21.96 -14.48 -5.70
CA ARG A 341 21.44 -15.12 -6.93
C ARG A 341 19.95 -14.97 -7.10
N LEU A 342 19.22 -14.82 -6.00
CA LEU A 342 17.78 -14.62 -6.02
C LEU A 342 17.38 -13.63 -4.94
N ILE A 343 16.48 -12.71 -5.30
CA ILE A 343 15.67 -11.96 -4.34
C ILE A 343 14.19 -12.24 -4.63
N SER A 344 13.51 -12.90 -3.70
CA SER A 344 12.06 -13.11 -3.74
C SER A 344 11.38 -12.10 -2.84
N GLY A 345 10.68 -11.13 -3.45
CA GLY A 345 10.07 -10.03 -2.73
C GLY A 345 8.54 -10.06 -2.75
N VAL A 346 7.96 -9.43 -1.74
CA VAL A 346 6.53 -9.17 -1.62
C VAL A 346 6.30 -7.69 -1.32
N SER A 347 5.31 -7.07 -1.94
CA SER A 347 4.89 -5.70 -1.65
C SER A 347 6.05 -4.69 -1.68
N GLY A 348 6.19 -3.85 -0.67
CA GLY A 348 7.34 -2.95 -0.54
C GLY A 348 8.70 -3.65 -0.56
N GLY A 349 8.81 -4.91 -0.14
CA GLY A 349 10.03 -5.70 -0.28
C GLY A 349 10.42 -5.94 -1.75
N SER A 350 9.44 -6.08 -2.64
CA SER A 350 9.66 -6.11 -4.09
C SER A 350 10.16 -4.78 -4.64
N VAL A 351 9.64 -3.66 -4.13
CA VAL A 351 10.10 -2.31 -4.51
C VAL A 351 11.55 -2.08 -4.08
N GLY A 352 11.91 -2.49 -2.86
CA GLY A 352 13.30 -2.47 -2.40
C GLY A 352 14.22 -3.36 -3.25
N ALA A 353 13.78 -4.57 -3.58
CA ALA A 353 14.51 -5.49 -4.44
C ALA A 353 14.69 -4.95 -5.87
N LEU A 354 13.69 -4.25 -6.41
CA LEU A 354 13.75 -3.57 -7.71
C LEU A 354 14.87 -2.53 -7.73
N HIS A 355 14.88 -1.61 -6.77
CA HIS A 355 15.91 -0.55 -6.71
C HIS A 355 17.31 -1.12 -6.45
N TYR A 356 17.43 -2.15 -5.60
CA TYR A 356 18.70 -2.84 -5.39
C TYR A 356 19.23 -3.47 -6.68
N ALA A 357 18.41 -4.28 -7.38
CA ALA A 357 18.82 -4.94 -8.61
C ALA A 357 19.07 -3.96 -9.76
N TYR A 358 18.39 -2.81 -9.76
CA TYR A 358 18.66 -1.72 -10.68
C TYR A 358 20.06 -1.14 -10.45
N ALA A 359 20.40 -0.78 -9.20
CA ALA A 359 21.71 -0.24 -8.85
C ALA A 359 22.86 -1.22 -9.14
N VAL A 360 22.67 -2.50 -8.82
CA VAL A 360 23.62 -3.58 -9.16
C VAL A 360 23.85 -3.68 -10.66
N GLY A 361 22.78 -3.65 -11.45
CA GLY A 361 22.91 -3.73 -12.91
C GLY A 361 23.50 -2.47 -13.57
N MET A 362 23.40 -1.31 -12.93
CA MET A 362 23.99 -0.06 -13.43
C MET A 362 25.52 -0.05 -13.30
N ASN A 363 26.04 -0.55 -12.18
CA ASN A 363 27.48 -0.69 -11.98
C ASN A 363 27.81 -1.98 -11.20
N PRO A 364 27.95 -3.12 -11.91
CA PRO A 364 28.17 -4.42 -11.27
C PRO A 364 29.48 -4.56 -10.50
N SER A 365 30.45 -3.67 -10.69
CA SER A 365 31.73 -3.72 -9.97
C SER A 365 31.74 -2.87 -8.69
N ALA A 366 30.85 -1.89 -8.61
CA ALA A 366 30.77 -0.95 -7.49
C ALA A 366 29.37 -0.31 -7.44
N PRO A 367 28.34 -1.07 -7.05
CA PRO A 367 26.98 -0.58 -7.06
C PRO A 367 26.77 0.50 -5.98
N ASP A 368 26.12 1.59 -6.37
CA ASP A 368 25.75 2.66 -5.44
C ASP A 368 24.44 2.30 -4.74
N LEU A 369 24.54 1.55 -3.64
CA LEU A 369 23.37 1.07 -2.89
C LEU A 369 22.75 2.12 -1.95
N ASP A 370 23.47 3.20 -1.63
CA ASP A 370 22.92 4.31 -0.85
C ASP A 370 21.87 5.07 -1.69
N ASN A 371 22.18 5.32 -2.96
CA ASN A 371 21.18 5.88 -3.89
C ASN A 371 19.99 4.92 -4.12
N ALA A 372 20.21 3.60 -4.06
CA ALA A 372 19.12 2.63 -4.18
C ALA A 372 18.18 2.74 -2.97
N ALA A 373 18.75 2.89 -1.77
CA ALA A 373 17.99 3.08 -0.55
C ALA A 373 17.27 4.43 -0.50
N LYS A 374 17.90 5.50 -0.99
CA LYS A 374 17.25 6.82 -1.13
C LYS A 374 16.08 6.77 -2.11
N ALA A 375 16.23 6.14 -3.27
CA ALA A 375 15.15 5.98 -4.25
C ALA A 375 13.99 5.16 -3.67
N ALA A 376 14.27 4.03 -3.01
CA ALA A 376 13.25 3.17 -2.40
C ALA A 376 12.54 3.83 -1.20
N SER A 377 13.17 4.79 -0.54
CA SER A 377 12.61 5.54 0.61
C SER A 377 11.87 6.81 0.18
N ALA A 378 11.96 7.19 -1.09
CA ALA A 378 11.38 8.43 -1.59
C ALA A 378 9.85 8.34 -1.68
N SER A 379 9.19 9.46 -1.36
CA SER A 379 7.73 9.54 -1.29
C SER A 379 7.12 9.31 -2.68
N SER A 380 6.01 8.59 -2.72
CA SER A 380 5.16 8.41 -3.92
C SER A 380 3.67 8.73 -3.63
N LEU A 381 3.44 9.37 -2.48
CA LEU A 381 2.10 9.71 -1.98
C LEU A 381 1.38 10.74 -2.85
N THR A 382 2.10 11.74 -3.34
CA THR A 382 1.50 12.78 -4.19
C THR A 382 0.93 12.17 -5.45
N GLU A 383 1.71 11.34 -6.11
CA GLU A 383 1.41 10.70 -7.37
C GLU A 383 0.24 9.71 -7.22
N ALA A 384 0.22 8.94 -6.13
CA ALA A 384 -0.91 8.05 -5.81
C ALA A 384 -2.23 8.81 -5.64
N VAL A 385 -2.22 9.90 -4.86
CA VAL A 385 -3.44 10.67 -4.58
C VAL A 385 -3.87 11.45 -5.82
N VAL A 386 -2.92 12.05 -6.55
CA VAL A 386 -3.23 12.75 -7.81
C VAL A 386 -3.79 11.78 -8.84
N GLY A 387 -3.23 10.56 -8.96
CA GLY A 387 -3.78 9.50 -9.79
C GLY A 387 -5.23 9.16 -9.44
N MET A 388 -5.52 9.01 -8.15
CA MET A 388 -6.88 8.73 -7.66
C MET A 388 -7.86 9.87 -8.00
N VAL A 389 -7.44 11.13 -7.81
CA VAL A 389 -8.31 12.29 -8.00
C VAL A 389 -8.48 12.66 -9.46
N LYS A 390 -7.39 12.65 -10.26
CA LYS A 390 -7.41 13.15 -11.63
C LYS A 390 -7.67 12.06 -12.66
N LYS A 391 -7.18 10.85 -12.46
CA LYS A 391 -7.29 9.77 -13.44
C LYS A 391 -8.48 8.88 -13.12
N ASP A 392 -8.49 8.28 -11.93
CA ASP A 392 -9.46 7.25 -11.58
C ASP A 392 -10.86 7.81 -11.42
N LEU A 393 -11.01 8.99 -10.81
CA LEU A 393 -12.32 9.63 -10.69
C LEU A 393 -12.93 9.95 -12.06
N LEU A 394 -12.12 10.44 -13.02
CA LEU A 394 -12.60 10.68 -14.38
C LEU A 394 -12.96 9.38 -15.09
N ARG A 395 -12.13 8.34 -14.94
CA ARG A 395 -12.39 7.02 -15.52
C ARG A 395 -13.67 6.40 -14.97
N ALA A 396 -13.86 6.45 -13.66
CA ALA A 396 -15.07 5.98 -12.99
C ALA A 396 -16.31 6.79 -13.41
N THR A 397 -16.13 8.08 -13.77
CA THR A 397 -17.25 8.96 -14.15
C THR A 397 -17.60 8.89 -15.65
N PHE A 398 -16.61 8.64 -16.50
CA PHE A 398 -16.76 8.68 -17.96
C PHE A 398 -15.97 7.55 -18.63
N PRO A 399 -16.21 6.26 -18.32
CA PRO A 399 -15.38 5.17 -18.81
C PRO A 399 -15.33 5.10 -20.33
N SER A 400 -16.44 5.42 -21.01
CA SER A 400 -16.53 5.44 -22.48
C SER A 400 -15.63 6.48 -23.16
N ALA A 401 -15.07 7.45 -22.42
CA ALA A 401 -14.13 8.44 -22.95
C ALA A 401 -12.67 7.94 -22.93
N PHE A 402 -12.38 6.85 -22.20
CA PHE A 402 -11.05 6.30 -22.02
C PHE A 402 -10.79 5.19 -23.06
N THR A 403 -10.65 5.58 -24.33
CA THR A 403 -10.50 4.60 -25.42
C THR A 403 -9.08 4.44 -25.94
N SER A 404 -8.17 5.37 -25.60
CA SER A 404 -6.77 5.27 -26.01
C SER A 404 -5.96 4.44 -25.01
N GLU A 405 -4.92 3.79 -25.52
CA GLU A 405 -3.96 3.04 -24.71
C GLU A 405 -3.36 3.89 -23.58
N GLU A 406 -2.92 5.11 -23.90
CA GLU A 406 -2.37 6.04 -22.93
C GLU A 406 -3.36 6.32 -21.79
N MET A 407 -4.64 6.58 -22.12
CA MET A 407 -5.65 6.85 -21.10
C MET A 407 -5.97 5.61 -20.25
N LEU A 408 -5.98 4.42 -20.85
CA LEU A 408 -6.33 3.18 -20.17
C LEU A 408 -5.25 2.68 -19.21
N PHE A 409 -3.98 2.94 -19.48
CA PHE A 409 -2.89 2.65 -18.56
C PHE A 409 -2.58 3.79 -17.59
N ASN A 410 -3.04 5.01 -17.86
CA ASN A 410 -2.79 6.16 -16.99
C ASN A 410 -3.78 6.21 -15.81
N ASP A 411 -3.52 5.40 -14.78
CA ASP A 411 -4.26 5.35 -13.52
C ASP A 411 -3.36 5.62 -12.31
N ARG A 412 -3.92 5.57 -11.08
CA ARG A 412 -3.11 5.76 -9.86
C ARG A 412 -1.98 4.75 -9.67
N GLY A 413 -2.09 3.55 -10.25
CA GLY A 413 -1.03 2.55 -10.24
C GLY A 413 0.14 2.95 -11.14
N ARG A 414 -0.15 3.46 -12.33
CA ARG A 414 0.88 3.98 -13.25
C ARG A 414 1.57 5.24 -12.72
N MET A 415 0.83 6.12 -12.05
CA MET A 415 1.42 7.28 -11.37
C MET A 415 2.46 6.87 -10.30
N LEU A 416 2.21 5.77 -9.57
CA LEU A 416 3.21 5.21 -8.65
C LEU A 416 4.45 4.67 -9.39
N GLU A 417 4.26 3.98 -10.51
CA GLU A 417 5.38 3.49 -11.33
C GLU A 417 6.25 4.64 -11.83
N TYR A 418 5.64 5.75 -12.27
CA TYR A 418 6.37 6.97 -12.65
C TYR A 418 7.14 7.57 -11.48
N ALA A 419 6.53 7.67 -10.30
CA ALA A 419 7.21 8.17 -9.11
C ALA A 419 8.47 7.33 -8.79
N TRP A 420 8.38 6.01 -8.85
CA TRP A 420 9.53 5.14 -8.59
C TRP A 420 10.61 5.23 -9.66
N ALA A 421 10.23 5.39 -10.93
CA ALA A 421 11.17 5.65 -12.01
C ALA A 421 11.90 6.98 -11.78
N GLU A 422 11.16 8.08 -11.58
CA GLU A 422 11.69 9.42 -11.37
C GLU A 422 12.61 9.48 -10.13
N ASN A 423 12.21 8.84 -9.03
CA ASN A 423 13.02 8.75 -7.82
C ASN A 423 14.39 8.08 -8.07
N ALA A 424 14.45 7.11 -8.99
CA ALA A 424 15.71 6.51 -9.42
C ALA A 424 16.47 7.43 -10.40
N GLU A 425 15.79 8.03 -11.37
CA GLU A 425 16.42 8.89 -12.38
C GLU A 425 17.07 10.13 -11.79
N LEU A 426 16.48 10.73 -10.75
CA LEU A 426 17.06 11.86 -10.03
C LEU A 426 18.42 11.54 -9.39
N LEU A 427 18.71 10.25 -9.13
CA LEU A 427 19.94 9.80 -8.47
C LEU A 427 20.93 9.14 -9.44
N TYR A 428 20.45 8.45 -10.47
CA TYR A 428 21.28 7.68 -11.42
C TYR A 428 21.34 8.28 -12.83
N GLY A 429 20.54 9.31 -13.14
CA GLY A 429 20.35 9.86 -14.49
C GLY A 429 19.20 9.20 -15.26
N PHE A 430 18.82 9.81 -16.39
CA PHE A 430 17.65 9.43 -17.19
C PHE A 430 17.71 8.04 -17.85
N GLY A 431 16.57 7.34 -17.93
CA GLY A 431 16.26 6.36 -18.98
C GLY A 431 16.54 4.88 -18.70
N GLY A 432 16.97 4.51 -17.48
CA GLY A 432 17.34 3.13 -17.19
C GLY A 432 16.18 2.25 -16.68
N LEU A 433 15.45 2.71 -15.67
CA LEU A 433 14.47 1.88 -14.95
C LEU A 433 13.09 1.84 -15.64
N GLU A 434 12.65 2.95 -16.24
CA GLU A 434 11.35 3.01 -16.95
C GLU A 434 11.27 2.01 -18.11
N HIS A 435 12.39 1.75 -18.79
CA HIS A 435 12.49 0.83 -19.93
C HIS A 435 12.98 -0.57 -19.53
N ALA A 436 13.11 -0.87 -18.24
CA ALA A 436 13.50 -2.19 -17.78
C ALA A 436 12.36 -3.20 -17.95
N THR A 437 12.64 -4.32 -18.61
CA THR A 437 11.70 -5.44 -18.74
C THR A 437 12.23 -6.71 -18.09
N LEU A 438 11.30 -7.62 -17.77
CA LEU A 438 11.60 -8.90 -17.16
C LEU A 438 12.55 -9.71 -18.04
N GLU A 439 12.31 -9.80 -19.35
CA GLU A 439 13.16 -10.56 -20.28
C GLU A 439 14.60 -10.01 -20.31
N ARG A 440 14.78 -8.68 -20.31
CA ARG A 440 16.12 -8.08 -20.27
C ARG A 440 16.86 -8.41 -18.98
N TRP A 441 16.18 -8.28 -17.83
CA TRP A 441 16.80 -8.57 -16.53
C TRP A 441 17.01 -10.07 -16.30
N ALA A 442 16.21 -10.92 -16.95
CA ALA A 442 16.42 -12.36 -17.00
C ALA A 442 17.76 -12.72 -17.67
N ALA A 443 18.05 -12.11 -18.82
CA ALA A 443 19.34 -12.31 -19.50
C ALA A 443 20.53 -11.86 -18.62
N ASP A 444 20.38 -10.77 -17.86
CA ASP A 444 21.39 -10.30 -16.91
C ASP A 444 21.55 -11.25 -15.71
N ALA A 445 20.45 -11.82 -15.22
CA ALA A 445 20.46 -12.80 -14.13
C ALA A 445 21.22 -14.08 -14.51
N LEU A 446 21.03 -14.59 -15.73
CA LEU A 446 21.83 -15.70 -16.26
C LEU A 446 23.31 -15.33 -16.44
N LYS A 447 23.62 -14.04 -16.58
CA LYS A 447 25.01 -13.56 -16.64
C LYS A 447 25.62 -13.31 -15.27
N LEU A 448 24.86 -13.52 -14.19
CA LEU A 448 25.23 -13.17 -12.82
C LEU A 448 25.65 -11.69 -12.66
N VAL A 449 25.09 -10.82 -13.51
CA VAL A 449 25.31 -9.37 -13.50
C VAL A 449 24.45 -8.71 -12.41
N ARG A 450 23.22 -9.20 -12.26
CA ARG A 450 22.28 -8.81 -11.20
C ARG A 450 21.57 -10.08 -10.70
N PRO A 451 20.99 -10.10 -9.48
CA PRO A 451 20.27 -11.27 -9.00
C PRO A 451 19.01 -11.53 -9.84
N ALA A 452 18.58 -12.80 -9.90
CA ALA A 452 17.23 -13.12 -10.33
C ALA A 452 16.22 -12.53 -9.33
N LEU A 453 15.03 -12.20 -9.83
CA LEU A 453 13.96 -11.62 -9.02
C LEU A 453 12.70 -12.46 -9.15
N ILE A 454 11.96 -12.58 -8.04
CA ILE A 454 10.58 -13.05 -8.02
C ILE A 454 9.76 -11.99 -7.31
N PHE A 455 8.79 -11.41 -8.01
CA PHE A 455 7.80 -10.54 -7.42
C PHE A 455 6.50 -11.31 -7.28
N ASN A 456 6.06 -11.50 -6.03
CA ASN A 456 4.93 -12.33 -5.70
C ASN A 456 3.65 -11.48 -5.64
N SER A 457 2.62 -11.88 -6.36
CA SER A 457 1.30 -11.24 -6.36
C SER A 457 0.23 -12.29 -6.03
N THR A 458 -0.97 -11.82 -5.67
CA THR A 458 -2.13 -12.68 -5.39
C THR A 458 -3.22 -12.38 -6.40
N ILE A 459 -3.86 -13.41 -6.95
CA ILE A 459 -5.02 -13.26 -7.83
C ILE A 459 -6.28 -13.08 -7.00
N VAL A 460 -7.06 -12.04 -7.29
CA VAL A 460 -8.29 -11.69 -6.56
C VAL A 460 -9.35 -12.79 -6.71
N GLU A 461 -9.52 -13.31 -7.91
CA GLU A 461 -10.58 -14.27 -8.25
C GLU A 461 -10.36 -15.65 -7.64
N THR A 462 -9.11 -16.10 -7.55
CA THR A 462 -8.76 -17.48 -7.18
C THR A 462 -8.00 -17.60 -5.88
N GLY A 463 -7.41 -16.51 -5.37
CA GLY A 463 -6.49 -16.53 -4.24
C GLY A 463 -5.13 -17.16 -4.56
N GLU A 464 -4.86 -17.54 -5.81
CA GLU A 464 -3.60 -18.16 -6.22
C GLU A 464 -2.45 -17.15 -6.22
N ARG A 465 -1.24 -17.65 -5.94
CA ARG A 465 -0.01 -16.87 -6.10
C ARG A 465 0.33 -16.76 -7.58
N MET A 466 0.47 -15.53 -8.07
CA MET A 466 1.12 -15.24 -9.34
C MET A 466 2.57 -14.84 -9.08
N ALA A 467 3.51 -15.67 -9.52
CA ALA A 467 4.93 -15.37 -9.48
C ALA A 467 5.34 -14.64 -10.76
N ILE A 468 5.92 -13.45 -10.63
CA ILE A 468 6.46 -12.68 -11.74
C ILE A 468 7.98 -12.70 -11.63
N SER A 469 8.63 -13.60 -12.35
CA SER A 469 10.04 -13.93 -12.12
C SER A 469 10.94 -13.77 -13.35
N THR A 470 12.14 -13.24 -13.15
CA THR A 470 13.18 -13.18 -14.20
C THR A 470 13.85 -14.54 -14.45
N SER A 471 13.65 -15.51 -13.57
CA SER A 471 14.05 -16.90 -13.76
C SER A 471 12.87 -17.80 -13.40
N PRO A 472 11.90 -17.95 -14.33
CA PRO A 472 10.74 -18.76 -14.08
C PRO A 472 11.14 -20.21 -13.95
N ARG A 473 10.38 -20.88 -13.10
CA ARG A 473 10.39 -22.31 -12.97
C ARG A 473 10.25 -22.95 -14.35
N SER A 474 11.13 -23.90 -14.64
CA SER A 474 10.97 -24.76 -15.80
C SER A 474 9.77 -25.66 -15.52
N PRO A 475 8.81 -25.78 -16.44
CA PRO A 475 7.88 -26.88 -16.36
C PRO A 475 8.73 -28.13 -16.56
N LEU A 476 9.12 -28.80 -15.48
CA LEU A 476 9.66 -30.16 -15.51
C LEU A 476 8.65 -30.97 -16.33
N GLY A 477 8.98 -31.18 -17.61
CA GLY A 477 8.00 -31.24 -18.69
C GLY A 477 6.81 -32.15 -18.39
N TYR A 478 5.59 -31.65 -18.60
CA TYR A 478 4.34 -32.40 -18.72
C TYR A 478 3.99 -33.44 -17.62
N LEU A 479 4.82 -33.63 -16.60
CA LEU A 479 4.74 -34.74 -15.64
C LEU A 479 4.30 -34.31 -14.24
N GLN A 480 4.20 -33.00 -13.99
CA GLN A 480 3.46 -32.49 -12.83
C GLN A 480 2.36 -31.56 -13.32
N PRO A 481 1.08 -31.81 -12.97
CA PRO A 481 0.03 -30.82 -13.19
C PRO A 481 0.43 -29.50 -12.50
N PRO A 482 -0.08 -28.34 -12.97
CA PRO A 482 0.09 -27.08 -12.26
C PRO A 482 -0.19 -27.32 -10.77
N ARG A 483 0.76 -26.98 -9.90
CA ARG A 483 0.52 -27.11 -8.45
C ARG A 483 -0.66 -26.19 -8.14
N ALA A 484 -1.76 -26.77 -7.66
CA ALA A 484 -2.93 -26.00 -7.26
C ALA A 484 -2.49 -24.90 -6.28
N GLY A 485 -2.88 -23.64 -6.54
CA GLY A 485 -2.55 -22.52 -5.67
C GLY A 485 -1.43 -21.60 -6.15
N ASN A 486 -0.68 -21.91 -7.23
CA ASN A 486 0.29 -20.98 -7.81
C ASN A 486 0.55 -21.16 -9.32
N PHE A 487 0.97 -20.09 -10.00
CA PHE A 487 1.46 -20.14 -11.38
C PHE A 487 2.55 -19.09 -11.66
N GLU A 488 3.36 -19.32 -12.70
CA GLU A 488 4.34 -18.35 -13.21
C GLU A 488 3.72 -17.46 -14.29
N PHE A 489 3.93 -16.14 -14.19
CA PHE A 489 3.41 -15.16 -15.13
C PHE A 489 3.83 -15.46 -16.57
N THR A 490 5.11 -15.75 -16.80
CA THR A 490 5.66 -15.95 -18.14
C THR A 490 5.19 -17.26 -18.78
N GLU A 491 4.84 -18.27 -17.98
CA GLU A 491 4.21 -19.51 -18.46
C GLU A 491 2.73 -19.29 -18.80
N ARG A 492 2.02 -18.55 -17.94
CA ARG A 492 0.58 -18.33 -18.05
C ARG A 492 0.21 -17.29 -19.10
N TYR A 493 1.04 -16.29 -19.32
CA TYR A 493 0.77 -15.20 -20.26
C TYR A 493 1.61 -15.29 -21.53
N ILE A 494 2.71 -16.04 -21.53
CA ILE A 494 3.66 -16.14 -22.65
C ILE A 494 4.06 -14.74 -23.14
N ALA A 495 4.41 -13.87 -22.18
CA ALA A 495 4.62 -12.47 -22.43
C ALA A 495 5.71 -11.87 -21.53
N ASP A 496 6.19 -10.69 -21.91
CA ASP A 496 7.11 -9.87 -21.14
C ASP A 496 6.34 -8.76 -20.39
N ILE A 497 6.98 -8.16 -19.40
CA ILE A 497 6.38 -7.13 -18.54
C ILE A 497 7.44 -6.12 -18.08
N PRO A 498 7.11 -4.82 -17.96
CA PRO A 498 8.01 -3.86 -17.32
C PRO A 498 8.30 -4.22 -15.86
N MET A 499 9.54 -4.05 -15.41
CA MET A 499 9.94 -4.40 -14.04
C MET A 499 9.27 -3.55 -12.97
N LEU A 500 9.00 -2.27 -13.28
CA LEU A 500 8.20 -1.39 -12.42
C LEU A 500 6.78 -1.92 -12.24
N THR A 501 6.14 -2.33 -13.32
CA THR A 501 4.80 -2.92 -13.29
C THR A 501 4.78 -4.23 -12.52
N ALA A 502 5.78 -5.09 -12.72
CA ALA A 502 5.91 -6.33 -11.95
C ALA A 502 6.06 -6.07 -10.43
N ALA A 503 6.86 -5.08 -10.04
CA ALA A 503 7.00 -4.67 -8.64
C ALA A 503 5.70 -4.05 -8.09
N ARG A 504 5.01 -3.22 -8.89
CA ARG A 504 3.71 -2.62 -8.53
C ARG A 504 2.65 -3.69 -8.31
N LEU A 505 2.56 -4.70 -9.17
CA LEU A 505 1.62 -5.81 -9.02
C LEU A 505 1.81 -6.55 -7.68
N SER A 506 3.07 -6.81 -7.30
CA SER A 506 3.41 -7.36 -5.98
C SER A 506 3.06 -6.43 -4.82
N ALA A 507 3.04 -5.12 -5.04
CA ALA A 507 2.71 -4.06 -4.07
C ALA A 507 1.31 -3.45 -4.26
N THR A 508 0.39 -4.18 -4.89
CA THR A 508 -0.94 -3.64 -5.19
C THR A 508 -1.89 -3.77 -4.01
N PHE A 509 -2.05 -2.69 -3.26
CA PHE A 509 -3.05 -2.62 -2.20
C PHE A 509 -4.25 -1.81 -2.71
N PRO A 510 -5.44 -2.40 -2.97
CA PRO A 510 -6.56 -1.75 -3.69
C PRO A 510 -6.95 -0.34 -3.24
N LEU A 511 -6.77 -0.05 -1.95
CA LEU A 511 -7.01 1.28 -1.38
C LEU A 511 -6.02 2.35 -1.88
N ILE A 512 -4.80 1.94 -2.24
CA ILE A 512 -3.66 2.78 -2.64
C ILE A 512 -3.43 2.71 -4.15
N SER A 513 -3.44 1.51 -4.72
CA SER A 513 -3.20 1.23 -6.14
C SER A 513 -4.23 0.21 -6.62
N PRO A 514 -4.68 0.28 -7.89
CA PRO A 514 -5.81 -0.50 -8.32
C PRO A 514 -5.45 -1.97 -8.49
N ALA A 515 -6.38 -2.85 -8.10
CA ALA A 515 -6.39 -4.22 -8.60
C ALA A 515 -6.53 -4.13 -10.12
N ALA A 516 -5.54 -4.64 -10.84
CA ALA A 516 -5.43 -4.46 -12.28
C ALA A 516 -5.27 -5.81 -12.97
N ARG A 517 -5.70 -5.89 -14.22
CA ARG A 517 -5.63 -7.08 -15.07
C ARG A 517 -4.83 -6.80 -16.35
N PRO A 518 -4.31 -7.83 -17.04
CA PRO A 518 -3.39 -7.62 -18.15
C PRO A 518 -4.12 -7.10 -19.39
N ALA A 519 -3.50 -6.16 -20.11
CA ALA A 519 -3.90 -5.78 -21.46
C ALA A 519 -2.67 -5.79 -22.39
N ILE A 520 -2.83 -6.30 -23.61
CA ILE A 520 -1.71 -6.40 -24.56
C ILE A 520 -1.54 -5.07 -25.28
N SER A 521 -0.38 -4.47 -25.08
CA SER A 521 0.08 -3.27 -25.77
C SER A 521 0.90 -3.67 -27.00
N ASP A 522 0.67 -3.05 -28.14
CA ASP A 522 1.54 -3.19 -29.32
C ASP A 522 2.77 -2.27 -29.28
N GLY A 523 2.88 -1.43 -28.23
CA GLY A 523 3.94 -0.45 -28.01
C GLY A 523 4.03 0.64 -29.09
N LYS A 524 3.06 0.68 -30.03
CA LYS A 524 3.04 1.56 -31.21
C LYS A 524 1.75 2.39 -31.28
N GLY A 525 0.86 2.24 -30.30
CA GLY A 525 -0.40 2.99 -30.18
C GLY A 525 -1.46 2.60 -31.23
N ASN A 526 -1.30 1.46 -31.93
CA ASN A 526 -2.19 1.06 -33.02
C ASN A 526 -3.21 -0.02 -32.59
N GLY A 527 -3.20 -0.47 -31.34
CA GLY A 527 -4.25 -1.32 -30.80
C GLY A 527 -3.96 -1.86 -29.40
N LEU A 528 -4.94 -1.72 -28.51
CA LEU A 528 -4.94 -2.36 -27.19
C LEU A 528 -5.90 -3.56 -27.23
N ILE A 529 -5.41 -4.75 -26.90
CA ILE A 529 -6.29 -5.91 -26.72
C ILE A 529 -6.69 -5.98 -25.25
N LEU A 530 -7.93 -5.59 -24.97
CA LEU A 530 -8.53 -5.70 -23.66
C LEU A 530 -8.99 -7.14 -23.36
N PRO A 531 -8.88 -7.59 -22.10
CA PRO A 531 -9.37 -8.89 -21.70
C PRO A 531 -10.91 -8.97 -21.79
N GLY A 532 -11.40 -10.14 -22.20
CA GLY A 532 -12.82 -10.44 -22.40
C GLY A 532 -13.01 -11.87 -22.92
N THR A 533 -14.23 -12.38 -22.89
CA THR A 533 -14.55 -13.74 -23.34
C THR A 533 -14.20 -13.95 -24.82
N GLU A 534 -14.32 -12.92 -25.64
CA GLU A 534 -13.95 -12.95 -27.06
C GLU A 534 -12.43 -13.02 -27.28
N ASN A 535 -11.64 -12.51 -26.33
CA ASN A 535 -10.17 -12.48 -26.40
C ASN A 535 -9.53 -13.55 -25.51
N ALA A 536 -10.32 -14.48 -24.95
CA ALA A 536 -9.83 -15.54 -24.09
C ALA A 536 -8.82 -16.47 -24.79
N GLY A 537 -8.85 -16.55 -26.12
CA GLY A 537 -7.88 -17.32 -26.90
C GLY A 537 -6.52 -16.63 -27.09
N VAL A 538 -6.41 -15.32 -26.81
CA VAL A 538 -5.16 -14.56 -26.92
C VAL A 538 -4.28 -14.75 -25.68
N PHE A 539 -4.90 -14.98 -24.53
CA PHE A 539 -4.23 -15.16 -23.25
C PHE A 539 -4.34 -16.62 -22.79
N PRO A 540 -3.24 -17.31 -22.47
CA PRO A 540 -3.31 -18.71 -22.10
C PRO A 540 -4.21 -18.95 -20.86
N VAL A 541 -5.03 -20.00 -20.96
CA VAL A 541 -5.79 -20.65 -19.88
C VAL A 541 -6.71 -19.72 -19.05
N GLY A 542 -7.14 -18.57 -19.57
CA GLY A 542 -8.04 -17.64 -18.84
C GLY A 542 -7.33 -16.62 -17.96
N GLY A 543 -6.01 -16.45 -18.10
CA GLY A 543 -5.25 -15.40 -17.38
C GLY A 543 -5.72 -13.97 -17.68
N SER A 544 -6.35 -13.72 -18.82
CA SER A 544 -6.86 -12.39 -19.19
C SER A 544 -7.82 -11.78 -18.17
N LEU A 545 -8.55 -12.60 -17.42
CA LEU A 545 -9.62 -12.12 -16.54
C LEU A 545 -9.17 -11.83 -15.11
N HIS A 546 -7.92 -12.13 -14.76
CA HIS A 546 -7.48 -12.14 -13.36
C HIS A 546 -6.95 -10.78 -12.93
N HIS A 547 -7.44 -10.28 -11.79
CA HIS A 547 -6.88 -9.11 -11.13
C HIS A 547 -5.77 -9.52 -10.18
N ALA A 548 -4.68 -8.78 -10.25
CA ALA A 548 -3.52 -9.00 -9.41
C ALA A 548 -3.46 -7.94 -8.30
N VAL A 549 -3.24 -8.41 -7.07
CA VAL A 549 -3.08 -7.60 -5.85
C VAL A 549 -1.83 -8.04 -5.08
N ASP A 550 -1.57 -7.39 -3.94
CA ASP A 550 -0.38 -7.54 -3.11
C ASP A 550 -0.07 -9.03 -2.81
N GLY A 551 1.19 -9.43 -2.93
CA GLY A 551 1.59 -10.82 -2.63
C GLY A 551 1.34 -11.23 -1.17
N GLY A 552 1.25 -10.27 -0.26
CA GLY A 552 0.99 -10.49 1.16
C GLY A 552 -0.41 -11.01 1.46
N TYR A 553 -1.35 -10.95 0.51
CA TYR A 553 -2.63 -11.68 0.64
C TYR A 553 -2.43 -13.20 0.58
N PHE A 554 -1.43 -13.68 -0.18
CA PHE A 554 -1.03 -15.08 -0.23
C PHE A 554 -0.01 -15.41 0.87
N GLU A 555 1.19 -14.82 0.80
CA GLU A 555 2.30 -15.07 1.72
C GLU A 555 3.28 -13.89 1.73
N ASN A 556 3.48 -13.27 2.90
CA ASN A 556 4.13 -11.97 3.00
C ASN A 556 5.66 -11.99 3.09
N SER A 557 6.31 -13.09 3.48
CA SER A 557 7.76 -13.15 3.67
C SER A 557 8.55 -13.26 2.37
N GLY A 558 7.91 -13.72 1.29
CA GLY A 558 8.56 -14.04 0.02
C GLY A 558 9.31 -15.38 0.05
N MET A 559 9.31 -16.08 1.18
CA MET A 559 10.05 -17.33 1.39
C MET A 559 9.50 -18.46 0.52
N VAL A 560 8.19 -18.54 0.31
CA VAL A 560 7.59 -19.62 -0.50
C VAL A 560 8.16 -19.60 -1.92
N GLY A 561 8.18 -18.43 -2.57
CA GLY A 561 8.74 -18.28 -3.91
C GLY A 561 10.24 -18.61 -3.96
N ALA A 562 11.00 -18.21 -2.93
CA ALA A 562 12.42 -18.50 -2.83
C ALA A 562 12.72 -20.00 -2.72
N LEU A 563 11.98 -20.70 -1.86
CA LEU A 563 12.15 -22.14 -1.64
C LEU A 563 11.69 -22.96 -2.83
N GLU A 564 10.59 -22.60 -3.47
CA GLU A 564 10.13 -23.30 -4.69
C GLU A 564 11.14 -23.15 -5.84
N TRP A 565 11.71 -21.95 -6.02
CA TRP A 565 12.76 -21.71 -7.01
C TRP A 565 14.02 -22.54 -6.73
N LEU A 566 14.46 -22.55 -5.47
CA LEU A 566 15.65 -23.28 -5.06
C LEU A 566 15.43 -24.81 -5.14
N ASP A 567 14.26 -25.30 -4.72
CA ASP A 567 13.90 -26.72 -4.81
C ASP A 567 13.94 -27.23 -6.24
N GLU A 568 13.44 -26.43 -7.19
CA GLU A 568 13.50 -26.79 -8.59
C GLU A 568 14.93 -26.83 -9.11
N ALA A 569 15.74 -25.81 -8.81
CA ALA A 569 17.13 -25.74 -9.24
C ALA A 569 17.88 -27.00 -8.78
N LEU A 570 17.83 -27.29 -7.48
CA LEU A 570 18.52 -28.42 -6.89
C LEU A 570 17.95 -29.76 -7.37
N THR A 571 16.62 -29.88 -7.51
CA THR A 571 15.98 -31.11 -8.03
C THR A 571 16.44 -31.40 -9.46
N THR A 572 16.49 -30.37 -10.30
CA THR A 572 16.88 -30.48 -11.70
C THR A 572 18.35 -30.87 -11.83
N LEU A 573 19.24 -30.22 -11.10
CA LEU A 573 20.67 -30.54 -11.07
C LEU A 573 20.91 -31.95 -10.52
N SER A 574 20.23 -32.33 -9.42
CA SER A 574 20.37 -33.66 -8.84
C SER A 574 19.90 -34.76 -9.78
N LYS A 575 18.76 -34.59 -10.45
CA LYS A 575 18.26 -35.54 -11.45
C LYS A 575 19.18 -35.65 -12.66
N ALA A 576 19.80 -34.55 -13.06
CA ALA A 576 20.77 -34.52 -14.15
C ALA A 576 22.16 -35.06 -13.75
N GLY A 577 22.35 -35.46 -12.48
CA GLY A 577 23.65 -35.92 -11.97
C GLY A 577 24.72 -34.82 -11.97
N ARG A 578 24.31 -33.56 -11.94
CA ARG A 578 25.21 -32.40 -11.89
C ARG A 578 25.65 -32.12 -10.46
N GLU A 579 26.70 -31.33 -10.33
CA GLU A 579 27.21 -30.85 -9.05
C GLU A 579 26.16 -29.96 -8.36
N LEU A 580 26.04 -30.11 -7.04
CA LEU A 580 25.19 -29.30 -6.19
C LEU A 580 26.05 -28.30 -5.43
N PRO A 581 25.51 -27.14 -5.05
CA PRO A 581 26.26 -26.17 -4.26
C PRO A 581 26.68 -26.78 -2.93
N ASP A 582 27.84 -26.39 -2.41
CA ASP A 582 28.27 -26.81 -1.08
C ASP A 582 27.34 -26.27 0.01
N GLU A 583 26.96 -25.01 -0.07
CA GLU A 583 26.17 -24.37 0.97
C GLU A 583 25.25 -23.34 0.33
N VAL A 584 24.06 -23.21 0.90
CA VAL A 584 23.11 -22.16 0.51
C VAL A 584 22.82 -21.29 1.71
N MET A 585 23.02 -19.98 1.55
CA MET A 585 22.64 -18.99 2.55
C MET A 585 21.29 -18.40 2.18
N VAL A 586 20.33 -18.50 3.08
CA VAL A 586 19.00 -17.90 2.98
C VAL A 586 18.89 -16.76 3.98
N ILE A 587 18.73 -15.54 3.49
CA ILE A 587 18.55 -14.35 4.32
C ILE A 587 17.09 -13.90 4.22
N GLU A 588 16.37 -13.99 5.32
CA GLU A 588 15.00 -13.50 5.44
C GLU A 588 14.98 -12.08 6.03
N LEU A 589 14.51 -11.11 5.25
CA LEU A 589 14.28 -9.74 5.70
C LEU A 589 12.81 -9.59 6.09
N ALA A 590 12.52 -9.68 7.38
CA ALA A 590 11.18 -9.46 7.90
C ALA A 590 10.83 -7.96 7.86
N ALA A 591 9.56 -7.65 7.62
CA ALA A 591 9.07 -6.26 7.53
C ALA A 591 8.63 -5.71 8.89
N PHE A 592 8.44 -6.59 9.87
CA PHE A 592 7.86 -6.26 11.18
C PHE A 592 8.74 -6.81 12.30
N PRO A 593 8.79 -6.12 13.45
CA PRO A 593 9.45 -6.66 14.64
C PRO A 593 8.79 -7.94 15.13
N ALA A 594 9.55 -8.75 15.87
CA ALA A 594 8.95 -9.80 16.68
C ALA A 594 8.27 -9.18 17.93
N PRO A 595 7.19 -9.79 18.45
CA PRO A 595 6.68 -9.47 19.77
C PRO A 595 7.80 -9.57 20.83
N PRO A 596 7.79 -8.73 21.88
CA PRO A 596 8.77 -8.84 22.95
C PRO A 596 8.72 -10.23 23.59
N ALA A 597 9.88 -10.90 23.67
CA ALA A 597 9.98 -12.21 24.33
C ALA A 597 9.76 -12.13 25.86
N ASP A 598 10.01 -10.96 26.45
CA ASP A 598 9.77 -10.69 27.87
C ASP A 598 8.27 -10.39 28.12
N PRO A 599 7.55 -11.23 28.89
CA PRO A 599 6.14 -11.00 29.21
C PRO A 599 5.87 -9.64 29.87
N MET A 600 6.86 -9.06 30.57
CA MET A 600 6.76 -7.73 31.17
C MET A 600 6.76 -6.59 30.15
N ARG A 601 7.18 -6.85 28.91
CA ARG A 601 7.24 -5.86 27.82
C ARG A 601 6.09 -5.99 26.83
N LEU A 602 5.18 -6.96 27.03
CA LEU A 602 3.98 -7.11 26.21
C LEU A 602 3.12 -5.86 26.26
N THR A 603 2.66 -5.44 25.09
CA THR A 603 1.80 -4.27 24.95
C THR A 603 0.35 -4.61 25.33
N PRO A 604 -0.51 -3.61 25.62
CA PRO A 604 -1.93 -3.86 25.86
C PRO A 604 -2.62 -4.65 24.73
N VAL A 605 -2.14 -4.52 23.50
CA VAL A 605 -2.60 -5.27 22.33
C VAL A 605 -2.21 -6.74 22.45
N ASP A 606 -0.94 -7.03 22.75
CA ASP A 606 -0.44 -8.39 22.93
C ASP A 606 -1.17 -9.13 24.07
N LEU A 607 -1.69 -8.36 25.04
CA LEU A 607 -2.48 -8.85 26.17
C LEU A 607 -4.00 -8.92 25.88
N GLY A 608 -4.46 -8.54 24.69
CA GLY A 608 -5.89 -8.53 24.33
C GLY A 608 -6.73 -7.49 25.09
N ARG A 609 -6.11 -6.42 25.60
CA ARG A 609 -6.75 -5.43 26.50
C ARG A 609 -7.30 -4.20 25.77
N THR A 610 -7.24 -4.16 24.43
CA THR A 610 -7.62 -2.98 23.62
C THR A 610 -8.80 -3.22 22.68
N SER A 611 -9.51 -4.35 22.78
CA SER A 611 -10.47 -4.84 21.78
C SER A 611 -11.90 -4.99 22.34
N GLN A 612 -12.72 -3.94 22.29
CA GLN A 612 -14.12 -4.02 22.71
C GLN A 612 -15.05 -3.07 21.92
N GLY A 613 -16.30 -3.49 21.75
CA GLY A 613 -17.40 -2.67 21.24
C GLY A 613 -17.66 -2.80 19.73
N ALA A 614 -18.81 -2.27 19.30
CA ALA A 614 -19.31 -2.43 17.93
C ALA A 614 -18.37 -1.86 16.84
N LEU A 615 -17.61 -0.80 17.15
CA LEU A 615 -16.61 -0.25 16.22
C LEU A 615 -15.45 -1.24 15.99
N TYR A 616 -14.99 -1.89 17.06
CA TYR A 616 -13.96 -2.93 16.95
C TYR A 616 -14.47 -4.10 16.13
N ASP A 617 -15.72 -4.55 16.35
CA ASP A 617 -16.32 -5.64 15.58
C ASP A 617 -16.35 -5.35 14.08
N VAL A 618 -16.72 -4.12 13.68
CA VAL A 618 -16.71 -3.67 12.27
C VAL A 618 -15.29 -3.68 11.67
N LEU A 619 -14.27 -3.30 12.46
CA LEU A 619 -12.88 -3.25 12.02
C LEU A 619 -12.17 -4.62 12.08
N SER A 620 -12.68 -5.55 12.90
CA SER A 620 -12.02 -6.80 13.25
C SER A 620 -11.68 -7.71 12.06
N PRO A 621 -12.48 -7.82 10.97
CA PRO A 621 -12.09 -8.65 9.83
C PRO A 621 -10.85 -8.11 9.11
N GLY A 622 -10.80 -6.79 8.89
CA GLY A 622 -9.65 -6.13 8.27
C GLY A 622 -8.40 -6.20 9.14
N LEU A 623 -8.55 -5.98 10.45
CA LEU A 623 -7.46 -6.14 11.42
C LEU A 623 -6.93 -7.57 11.46
N THR A 624 -7.82 -8.55 11.47
CA THR A 624 -7.44 -9.97 11.45
C THR A 624 -6.67 -10.32 10.19
N MET A 625 -7.14 -9.87 9.02
CA MET A 625 -6.44 -10.07 7.76
C MET A 625 -5.01 -9.49 7.80
N MET A 626 -4.86 -8.27 8.35
CA MET A 626 -3.54 -7.63 8.51
C MET A 626 -2.62 -8.37 9.51
N HIS A 627 -3.17 -8.97 10.56
CA HIS A 627 -2.39 -9.75 11.52
C HIS A 627 -2.01 -11.14 10.99
N VAL A 628 -2.92 -11.81 10.27
CA VAL A 628 -2.66 -13.10 9.61
C VAL A 628 -1.49 -13.00 8.63
N ARG A 629 -1.38 -11.87 7.92
CA ARG A 629 -0.26 -11.52 7.04
C ARG A 629 1.10 -11.58 7.73
N ASN A 630 1.15 -11.39 9.04
CA ASN A 630 2.39 -11.37 9.80
C ASN A 630 2.60 -12.66 10.58
N SER A 631 1.69 -13.02 11.48
CA SER A 631 1.88 -14.12 12.41
C SER A 631 1.77 -15.49 11.73
N SER A 632 0.59 -15.78 11.16
CA SER A 632 0.29 -17.08 10.56
C SER A 632 1.15 -17.35 9.34
N GLN A 633 1.30 -16.38 8.44
CA GLN A 633 2.12 -16.54 7.24
C GLN A 633 3.61 -16.70 7.59
N SER A 634 4.14 -15.98 8.60
CA SER A 634 5.52 -16.20 9.05
C SER A 634 5.73 -17.59 9.64
N ALA A 635 4.77 -18.13 10.40
CA ALA A 635 4.87 -19.47 10.96
C ALA A 635 4.86 -20.52 9.84
N TYR A 636 3.98 -20.36 8.84
CA TYR A 636 3.91 -21.19 7.65
C TYR A 636 5.24 -21.20 6.87
N ALA A 637 5.80 -20.02 6.58
CA ALA A 637 7.08 -19.88 5.89
C ALA A 637 8.23 -20.58 6.65
N GLY A 638 8.28 -20.42 7.98
CA GLY A 638 9.29 -21.08 8.82
C GLY A 638 9.18 -22.60 8.82
N GLN A 639 7.97 -23.16 8.86
CA GLN A 639 7.73 -24.60 8.75
C GLN A 639 8.15 -25.14 7.37
N LEU A 640 7.83 -24.41 6.29
CA LEU A 640 8.20 -24.81 4.94
C LEU A 640 9.73 -24.84 4.76
N LEU A 641 10.44 -23.82 5.27
CA LEU A 641 11.90 -23.77 5.26
C LEU A 641 12.51 -24.95 6.02
N ALA A 642 11.95 -25.31 7.18
CA ALA A 642 12.42 -26.44 7.95
C ALA A 642 12.24 -27.77 7.21
N GLN A 643 11.08 -27.99 6.59
CA GLN A 643 10.80 -29.18 5.79
C GLN A 643 11.72 -29.26 4.56
N PHE A 644 11.91 -28.15 3.87
CA PHE A 644 12.83 -28.02 2.75
C PHE A 644 14.26 -28.38 3.15
N SER A 645 14.74 -27.80 4.27
CA SER A 645 16.10 -28.02 4.77
C SER A 645 16.32 -29.49 5.14
N LEU A 646 15.36 -30.11 5.81
CA LEU A 646 15.43 -31.53 6.18
C LEU A 646 15.44 -32.43 4.95
N ARG A 647 14.56 -32.18 3.97
CA ARG A 647 14.51 -32.96 2.72
C ARG A 647 15.87 -32.94 2.01
N TRP A 648 16.45 -31.76 1.81
CA TRP A 648 17.72 -31.63 1.07
C TRP A 648 18.92 -32.15 1.85
N GLN A 649 18.91 -32.02 3.19
CA GLN A 649 19.92 -32.65 4.03
C GLN A 649 19.94 -34.17 3.84
N LEU A 650 18.77 -34.82 3.88
CA LEU A 650 18.63 -36.28 3.68
C LEU A 650 19.01 -36.72 2.26
N GLU A 651 18.66 -35.92 1.24
CA GLU A 651 19.00 -36.23 -0.16
C GLU A 651 20.52 -36.15 -0.41
N LEU A 652 21.20 -35.17 0.18
CA LEU A 652 22.66 -35.04 0.10
C LEU A 652 23.41 -36.15 0.84
N GLU A 653 22.93 -36.54 2.02
CA GLU A 653 23.53 -37.64 2.79
C GLU A 653 23.39 -38.98 2.04
N SER A 654 22.22 -39.23 1.43
CA SER A 654 21.94 -40.49 0.74
C SER A 654 22.58 -40.60 -0.65
N LYS A 655 22.49 -39.57 -1.50
CA LYS A 655 22.99 -39.61 -2.90
C LYS A 655 24.43 -39.15 -3.06
N TYR A 656 24.88 -38.20 -2.25
CA TYR A 656 26.18 -37.55 -2.40
C TYR A 656 27.17 -37.93 -1.28
N GLN A 657 26.80 -38.85 -0.39
CA GLN A 657 27.65 -39.37 0.70
C GLN A 657 28.30 -38.27 1.55
N ARG A 658 27.59 -37.15 1.71
CA ARG A 658 28.12 -35.98 2.39
C ARG A 658 28.26 -36.27 3.89
N PRO A 659 29.41 -35.95 4.52
CA PRO A 659 29.61 -36.24 5.95
C PRO A 659 28.63 -35.44 6.82
N PRO A 660 28.02 -36.07 7.85
CA PRO A 660 27.12 -35.39 8.77
C PRO A 660 27.88 -34.33 9.58
N GLY A 661 27.25 -33.17 9.82
CA GLY A 661 27.75 -32.17 10.77
C GLY A 661 27.86 -30.72 10.27
N ARG A 662 27.58 -30.44 8.99
CA ARG A 662 27.36 -29.06 8.51
C ARG A 662 25.98 -28.91 7.87
N PRO A 663 25.17 -27.91 8.26
CA PRO A 663 23.88 -27.69 7.65
C PRO A 663 24.07 -27.25 6.19
N PHE A 664 23.38 -27.91 5.26
CA PHE A 664 23.37 -27.52 3.85
C PHE A 664 22.75 -26.13 3.63
N ILE A 665 21.64 -25.86 4.33
CA ILE A 665 20.97 -24.56 4.33
C ILE A 665 21.31 -23.82 5.61
N ARG A 666 21.89 -22.62 5.47
CA ARG A 666 21.96 -21.65 6.57
C ARG A 666 20.87 -20.63 6.40
N HIS A 667 20.12 -20.39 7.48
CA HIS A 667 19.08 -19.39 7.49
C HIS A 667 19.40 -18.33 8.52
N VAL A 668 19.30 -17.08 8.09
CA VAL A 668 19.39 -15.91 8.95
C VAL A 668 18.13 -15.08 8.76
N ARG A 669 17.49 -14.74 9.87
CA ARG A 669 16.33 -13.86 9.88
C ARG A 669 16.70 -12.51 10.48
N LEU A 670 16.57 -11.45 9.69
CA LEU A 670 16.80 -10.07 10.12
C LEU A 670 15.46 -9.38 10.37
N LEU A 671 15.29 -8.90 11.60
CA LEU A 671 14.10 -8.20 12.06
C LEU A 671 14.44 -6.73 12.29
N PRO A 672 13.54 -5.79 11.92
CA PRO A 672 13.67 -4.41 12.35
C PRO A 672 13.48 -4.35 13.87
N LYS A 673 14.32 -3.56 14.57
CA LYS A 673 14.16 -3.36 16.02
C LYS A 673 13.08 -2.30 16.29
N THR A 674 12.15 -2.59 17.21
CA THR A 674 11.09 -1.66 17.63
C THR A 674 11.29 -0.97 18.97
N PRO A 675 10.58 0.16 19.20
CA PRO A 675 9.58 0.78 18.31
C PRO A 675 10.21 1.79 17.36
N MET A 676 9.64 1.96 16.16
CA MET A 676 9.46 3.32 15.64
C MET A 676 8.59 4.06 16.65
N PRO A 677 9.17 4.86 17.55
CA PRO A 677 8.36 5.51 18.55
C PRO A 677 7.50 6.54 17.81
N PRO A 678 6.27 6.78 18.26
CA PRO A 678 5.73 8.12 18.13
C PRO A 678 6.83 9.06 18.66
N THR A 679 7.31 10.00 17.85
CA THR A 679 8.28 11.02 18.28
C THR A 679 7.85 11.54 19.66
N GLU A 680 8.74 11.70 20.64
CA GLU A 680 8.44 12.01 22.07
C GLU A 680 7.27 13.00 22.34
N ASN A 681 6.97 13.88 21.40
CA ASN A 681 5.81 14.79 21.43
C ASN A 681 4.42 14.13 21.28
N ASP A 682 4.34 12.88 20.82
CA ASP A 682 3.10 12.16 20.54
C ASP A 682 2.51 11.52 21.81
N GLN A 683 3.30 11.24 22.84
CA GLN A 683 2.85 10.45 24.00
C GLN A 683 1.92 11.19 24.99
N ARG A 684 1.63 12.49 24.81
CA ARG A 684 0.86 13.28 25.80
C ARG A 684 -0.16 14.25 25.20
N GLY A 685 -0.75 13.94 24.05
CA GLY A 685 -1.77 14.78 23.40
C GLY A 685 -3.22 14.48 23.85
N ILE A 686 -4.06 15.51 23.95
CA ILE A 686 -5.53 15.39 24.12
C ILE A 686 -6.16 14.48 23.04
N LEU A 687 -5.58 14.43 21.84
CA LEU A 687 -6.05 13.60 20.73
C LEU A 687 -5.78 12.10 20.95
N GLN A 688 -4.70 11.73 21.65
CA GLN A 688 -4.41 10.33 22.00
C GLN A 688 -5.47 9.80 22.98
N ARG A 689 -5.86 10.61 23.97
CA ARG A 689 -6.96 10.29 24.90
C ARG A 689 -8.31 10.13 24.18
N PHE A 690 -8.49 10.83 23.06
CA PHE A 690 -9.66 10.66 22.19
C PHE A 690 -9.62 9.33 21.42
N ALA A 691 -8.44 8.87 20.96
CA ALA A 691 -8.30 7.54 20.35
C ALA A 691 -8.56 6.41 21.36
N ASP A 692 -8.11 6.58 22.61
CA ASP A 692 -8.40 5.65 23.71
C ASP A 692 -9.91 5.54 23.99
N TRP A 693 -10.69 6.61 23.79
CA TRP A 693 -12.16 6.59 23.92
C TRP A 693 -12.88 5.79 22.84
N PHE A 694 -12.28 5.61 21.66
CA PHE A 694 -12.85 4.79 20.58
C PHE A 694 -12.36 3.34 20.61
N PHE A 695 -11.57 2.95 21.62
CA PHE A 695 -11.07 1.59 21.81
C PHE A 695 -10.38 1.02 20.56
N ILE A 696 -9.63 1.87 19.84
CA ILE A 696 -8.86 1.44 18.68
C ILE A 696 -7.46 1.01 19.13
N PRO A 697 -7.04 -0.24 18.84
CA PRO A 697 -5.75 -0.76 19.26
C PRO A 697 -4.54 0.12 18.85
N ALA A 698 -3.58 0.33 19.78
CA ALA A 698 -2.42 1.20 19.57
C ALA A 698 -1.35 0.63 18.61
N ASP A 699 -1.42 -0.66 18.30
CA ASP A 699 -0.70 -1.39 17.24
C ASP A 699 -1.17 -0.99 15.83
N MET A 700 -2.43 -0.56 15.64
CA MET A 700 -2.92 -0.01 14.38
C MET A 700 -2.11 1.23 13.97
N MET A 701 -1.59 1.98 14.96
CA MET A 701 -0.67 3.10 14.74
C MET A 701 0.79 2.69 14.45
N LYS A 702 1.15 1.41 14.64
CA LYS A 702 2.51 0.88 14.45
C LYS A 702 2.67 0.16 13.11
N ALA A 703 1.58 -0.17 12.42
CA ALA A 703 1.64 -0.90 11.16
C ALA A 703 2.22 -0.02 10.02
N PRO A 704 3.21 -0.52 9.27
CA PRO A 704 4.08 0.20 8.35
C PRO A 704 3.43 0.49 7.00
N LEU A 705 2.12 0.73 6.96
CA LEU A 705 1.38 1.00 5.71
C LEU A 705 1.46 2.49 5.34
N SER A 706 2.69 3.01 5.30
CA SER A 706 2.98 4.31 4.74
C SER A 706 3.51 4.16 3.31
N TRP A 707 3.30 5.21 2.55
CA TRP A 707 3.80 5.54 1.21
C TRP A 707 4.64 6.83 1.24
N HIS A 708 4.92 7.32 2.45
CA HIS A 708 5.70 8.51 2.72
C HIS A 708 6.54 8.30 3.99
N LEU A 709 7.84 8.53 3.91
CA LEU A 709 8.73 8.51 5.07
C LEU A 709 9.17 9.92 5.46
N ARG A 710 9.06 10.19 6.76
CA ARG A 710 9.64 11.39 7.35
C ARG A 710 11.15 11.18 7.52
N PRO A 711 11.96 12.25 7.49
CA PRO A 711 13.41 12.12 7.66
C PRO A 711 13.84 11.38 8.93
N SER A 712 13.10 11.55 10.03
CA SER A 712 13.35 10.83 11.28
C SER A 712 13.05 9.33 11.19
N GLU A 713 12.06 8.93 10.39
CA GLU A 713 11.72 7.52 10.16
C GLU A 713 12.77 6.85 9.28
N ILE A 714 13.26 7.56 8.24
CA ILE A 714 14.38 7.08 7.40
C ILE A 714 15.62 6.88 8.28
N ALA A 715 16.02 7.89 9.05
CA ALA A 715 17.18 7.79 9.94
C ALA A 715 17.06 6.62 10.95
N GLN A 716 15.84 6.34 11.41
CA GLN A 716 15.59 5.21 12.28
C GLN A 716 15.74 3.87 11.55
N ILE A 717 15.18 3.71 10.35
CA ILE A 717 15.35 2.51 9.52
C ILE A 717 16.84 2.27 9.27
N ASP A 718 17.60 3.31 8.96
CA ASP A 718 19.05 3.26 8.74
C ASP A 718 19.80 2.80 10.00
N SER A 719 19.39 3.27 11.18
CA SER A 719 19.98 2.84 12.45
C SER A 719 19.64 1.38 12.77
N SER A 720 18.40 0.97 12.56
CA SER A 720 17.91 -0.40 12.77
C SER A 720 18.64 -1.37 11.83
N ALA A 721 18.86 -1.00 10.57
CA ALA A 721 19.54 -1.85 9.59
C ALA A 721 21.00 -2.09 9.98
N ARG A 722 21.71 -1.03 10.37
CA ARG A 722 23.09 -1.11 10.88
C ARG A 722 23.18 -2.02 12.10
N GLU A 723 22.26 -1.86 13.05
CA GLU A 723 22.26 -2.66 14.27
C GLU A 723 21.91 -4.13 14.00
N ALA A 724 20.95 -4.42 13.14
CA ALA A 724 20.56 -5.78 12.78
C ALA A 724 21.71 -6.53 12.08
N VAL A 725 22.37 -5.89 11.11
CA VAL A 725 23.54 -6.48 10.43
C VAL A 725 24.72 -6.64 11.39
N SER A 726 24.98 -5.65 12.25
CA SER A 726 26.05 -5.76 13.26
C SER A 726 25.77 -6.91 14.24
N THR A 727 24.52 -7.05 14.71
CA THR A 727 24.11 -8.15 15.59
C THR A 727 24.32 -9.49 14.89
N MET A 728 23.86 -9.63 13.64
CA MET A 728 24.05 -10.84 12.83
C MET A 728 25.53 -11.26 12.73
N LEU A 729 26.44 -10.31 12.51
CA LEU A 729 27.87 -10.61 12.40
C LEU A 729 28.52 -10.96 13.75
N GLN A 730 27.99 -10.44 14.86
CA GLN A 730 28.48 -10.72 16.21
C GLN A 730 27.94 -12.05 16.75
N THR A 731 26.68 -12.37 16.47
CA THR A 731 26.05 -13.62 16.89
C THR A 731 26.52 -14.73 15.95
N LYS A 732 27.54 -15.50 16.34
CA LYS A 732 27.97 -16.74 15.64
C LYS A 732 26.88 -17.84 15.57
N GLU A 733 25.64 -17.55 15.92
CA GLU A 733 24.55 -18.50 16.03
C GLU A 733 23.83 -18.65 14.68
N ILE A 734 24.22 -19.72 13.98
CA ILE A 734 23.25 -20.51 13.22
C ILE A 734 22.23 -20.98 14.25
N LEU A 735 20.95 -20.62 14.10
CA LEU A 735 19.87 -21.20 14.90
C LEU A 735 20.00 -22.73 14.89
N PRO A 736 20.25 -23.39 16.02
CA PRO A 736 20.11 -24.83 16.06
C PRO A 736 18.63 -25.16 15.80
N GLN A 737 18.37 -26.16 14.97
CA GLN A 737 17.03 -26.67 14.64
C GLN A 737 16.22 -27.19 15.85
N THR A 738 16.69 -26.96 17.08
CA THR A 738 16.13 -27.49 18.33
C THR A 738 14.76 -26.90 18.71
N ALA A 739 14.27 -25.87 18.02
CA ALA A 739 12.88 -25.41 18.22
C ALA A 739 11.83 -26.35 17.61
N ILE A 740 12.20 -27.31 16.77
CA ILE A 740 11.26 -28.22 16.10
C ILE A 740 11.02 -29.50 16.90
N MET A 741 11.97 -29.94 17.72
CA MET A 741 11.79 -31.15 18.55
C MET A 741 10.98 -30.91 19.84
N ALA A 742 10.85 -29.65 20.29
CA ALA A 742 10.12 -29.32 21.50
C ALA A 742 8.58 -29.40 21.36
N GLN A 743 8.04 -29.54 20.14
CA GLN A 743 6.61 -29.75 19.89
C GLN A 743 6.23 -31.23 19.65
N GLN A 744 7.19 -32.15 19.64
CA GLN A 744 6.93 -33.59 19.48
C GLN A 744 6.99 -34.42 20.78
N GLN A 745 7.30 -33.80 21.92
CA GLN A 745 7.15 -34.46 23.23
C GLN A 745 5.78 -34.16 23.85
N LEU A 746 4.71 -34.53 23.15
CA LEU A 746 3.45 -34.87 23.79
C LEU A 746 3.47 -36.39 24.02
N VAL A 747 3.75 -36.74 25.28
CA VAL A 747 3.46 -37.98 26.03
C VAL A 747 2.86 -39.14 25.20
N PRO A 748 3.48 -40.34 25.16
CA PRO A 748 2.85 -41.53 24.56
C PRO A 748 1.63 -41.97 25.41
N PRO A 749 0.59 -42.57 24.80
CA PRO A 749 -0.64 -42.89 25.52
C PRO A 749 -0.39 -43.97 26.57
N GLN A 750 -0.51 -43.61 27.84
CA GLN A 750 -0.69 -44.60 28.91
C GLN A 750 -2.13 -45.10 28.85
N THR A 751 -2.27 -46.37 28.50
CA THR A 751 -3.47 -47.18 28.70
C THR A 751 -3.81 -47.20 30.19
N THR A 752 -4.93 -46.60 30.59
CA THR A 752 -5.62 -46.95 31.84
C THR A 752 -7.12 -46.69 31.70
N ASP A 753 -7.88 -47.62 32.26
CA ASP A 753 -9.31 -47.83 32.13
C ASP A 753 -10.18 -46.66 32.60
N LEU A 754 -11.27 -46.43 31.85
CA LEU A 754 -12.40 -45.58 32.23
C LEU A 754 -13.25 -46.24 33.32
N PRO A 755 -13.73 -45.47 34.31
CA PRO A 755 -15.04 -45.71 34.91
C PRO A 755 -16.05 -44.63 34.50
N ALA A 756 -17.32 -45.06 34.41
CA ALA A 756 -18.50 -44.36 33.94
C ALA A 756 -18.89 -43.09 34.75
N PRO A 757 -19.73 -42.19 34.20
CA PRO A 757 -19.92 -40.85 34.74
C PRO A 757 -20.94 -40.83 35.89
N VAL A 758 -20.65 -40.05 36.94
CA VAL A 758 -21.61 -39.71 37.99
C VAL A 758 -21.88 -38.20 37.98
N ALA A 759 -23.16 -37.90 38.11
CA ALA A 759 -23.83 -36.63 37.87
C ALA A 759 -23.34 -35.43 38.70
N ALA A 760 -23.46 -34.24 38.10
CA ALA A 760 -23.20 -32.94 38.71
C ALA A 760 -24.26 -32.53 39.75
N PRO A 761 -23.86 -31.68 40.73
CA PRO A 761 -24.74 -30.67 41.30
C PRO A 761 -24.20 -29.22 41.12
N PRO A 762 -25.05 -28.18 41.34
CA PRO A 762 -24.94 -26.85 40.73
C PRO A 762 -24.17 -25.83 41.62
N PRO A 763 -23.97 -24.57 41.15
CA PRO A 763 -22.89 -23.69 41.61
C PRO A 763 -23.27 -22.84 42.82
N THR A 764 -22.28 -22.51 43.65
CA THR A 764 -22.41 -21.49 44.71
C THR A 764 -21.34 -20.42 44.59
N MET A 765 -21.80 -19.18 44.76
CA MET A 765 -21.11 -17.91 44.57
C MET A 765 -20.02 -17.60 45.61
N GLN A 766 -18.92 -17.04 45.09
CA GLN A 766 -18.13 -15.89 45.60
C GLN A 766 -17.29 -16.05 46.90
N PRO A 767 -16.34 -15.13 47.20
CA PRO A 767 -15.36 -14.43 46.36
C PRO A 767 -13.93 -14.44 46.99
N ILE A 768 -13.04 -13.57 46.48
CA ILE A 768 -11.88 -12.91 47.14
C ILE A 768 -10.46 -13.54 47.02
N VAL A 769 -9.51 -12.63 46.71
CA VAL A 769 -8.07 -12.55 47.10
C VAL A 769 -7.02 -13.10 46.13
N ASN A 770 -6.38 -12.17 45.40
CA ASN A 770 -4.95 -12.19 45.02
C ASN A 770 -4.11 -11.74 46.24
N PRO A 771 -2.76 -11.86 46.31
CA PRO A 771 -1.78 -12.65 45.54
C PRO A 771 -0.72 -13.33 46.46
N GLY A 772 0.21 -14.15 45.94
CA GLY A 772 1.37 -14.57 46.74
C GLY A 772 2.25 -15.68 46.16
N SER A 773 3.40 -15.27 45.61
CA SER A 773 4.73 -15.90 45.67
C SER A 773 4.86 -17.43 45.54
N ALA A 774 5.54 -17.87 44.49
CA ALA A 774 6.53 -18.94 44.60
C ALA A 774 7.61 -18.81 43.51
N SER A 775 8.81 -18.50 43.97
CA SER A 775 10.11 -18.60 43.32
C SER A 775 10.48 -20.03 42.94
N ALA A 776 11.19 -20.22 41.82
CA ALA A 776 12.18 -21.29 41.67
C ALA A 776 13.23 -20.91 40.61
N GLU A 777 14.46 -20.76 41.08
CA GLU A 777 15.70 -20.60 40.32
C GLU A 777 16.05 -21.89 39.55
N TYR A 778 16.56 -21.76 38.32
CA TYR A 778 17.66 -22.58 37.80
C TYR A 778 18.34 -21.79 36.65
N LEU A 779 19.48 -21.17 36.94
CA LEU A 779 20.35 -20.53 35.94
C LEU A 779 21.75 -21.12 36.05
N VAL A 780 22.11 -21.93 35.07
CA VAL A 780 23.47 -22.46 34.86
C VAL A 780 24.26 -21.45 34.02
N LYS A 781 25.39 -20.97 34.56
CA LYS A 781 26.40 -20.17 33.84
C LYS A 781 27.35 -21.09 33.05
N PRO A 782 27.93 -20.63 31.94
CA PRO A 782 29.24 -21.11 31.52
C PRO A 782 30.29 -19.99 31.44
N GLN A 783 31.45 -20.24 32.06
CA GLN A 783 32.73 -19.56 31.82
C GLN A 783 33.66 -20.47 30.99
N GLN A 784 34.35 -19.83 30.03
CA GLN A 784 35.72 -20.09 29.54
C GLN A 784 36.11 -21.34 28.72
N LEU A 785 37.11 -21.09 27.84
CA LEU A 785 37.85 -21.94 26.87
C LEU A 785 37.12 -22.21 25.54
N ASN A 786 37.70 -22.01 24.34
CA ASN A 786 39.11 -22.11 23.96
C ASN A 786 39.48 -21.22 22.74
N ARG A 787 40.74 -20.78 22.67
CA ARG A 787 41.25 -19.65 21.86
C ARG A 787 41.95 -20.05 20.55
N ASP A 788 41.71 -21.25 20.01
CA ASP A 788 42.53 -21.84 18.93
C ASP A 788 41.87 -22.01 17.55
N LEU A 789 40.64 -21.52 17.34
CA LEU A 789 39.95 -21.64 16.02
C LEU A 789 40.10 -20.43 15.09
N LEU A 790 40.96 -19.46 15.44
CA LEU A 790 41.08 -18.16 14.77
C LEU A 790 42.17 -18.06 13.70
N LYS A 791 42.84 -19.17 13.35
CA LYS A 791 43.90 -19.19 12.32
C LYS A 791 43.51 -19.77 10.96
N THR A 792 42.30 -20.33 10.81
CA THR A 792 41.93 -21.04 9.56
C THR A 792 41.25 -20.17 8.51
N PHE A 793 40.97 -18.89 8.80
CA PHE A 793 40.17 -18.02 7.92
C PHE A 793 40.92 -16.84 7.30
N ILE A 794 42.25 -16.75 7.46
CA ILE A 794 43.05 -15.68 6.84
C ILE A 794 44.35 -16.26 6.27
N SER A 795 44.32 -16.71 5.00
CA SER A 795 45.41 -16.51 4.02
C SER A 795 45.07 -17.22 2.68
N PRO A 796 45.27 -16.56 1.52
CA PRO A 796 45.12 -17.19 0.21
C PRO A 796 46.37 -18.04 -0.12
N LYS A 797 46.18 -19.31 -0.48
CA LYS A 797 47.29 -20.17 -0.95
C LYS A 797 47.76 -19.73 -2.33
N SER A 798 48.95 -19.13 -2.40
CA SER A 798 49.76 -19.07 -3.61
C SER A 798 50.64 -20.32 -3.69
N GLY A 799 50.58 -21.04 -4.80
CA GLY A 799 51.45 -22.17 -5.09
C GLY A 799 52.74 -21.70 -5.74
N LYS A 800 53.87 -21.89 -5.05
CA LYS A 800 55.20 -21.98 -5.67
C LYS A 800 55.96 -23.15 -5.04
N THR A 801 56.26 -24.12 -5.89
CA THR A 801 57.20 -25.23 -5.69
C THR A 801 58.64 -24.73 -5.83
N GLU A 802 59.55 -25.17 -4.96
CA GLU A 802 60.98 -25.43 -5.24
C GLU A 802 61.66 -26.13 -4.03
N PRO A 803 62.83 -26.78 -4.19
CA PRO A 803 63.12 -28.10 -3.61
C PRO A 803 64.16 -28.09 -2.46
N ALA A 804 64.27 -29.23 -1.78
CA ALA A 804 65.18 -29.46 -0.65
C ALA A 804 66.65 -29.65 -1.09
N PRO A 805 67.64 -29.28 -0.25
CA PRO A 805 69.04 -29.33 -0.59
C PRO A 805 69.70 -30.66 -0.21
N GLY A 806 70.54 -31.17 -1.10
CA GLY A 806 71.59 -32.14 -0.82
C GLY A 806 72.87 -31.67 -1.50
N ASN A 807 73.85 -31.26 -0.69
CA ASN A 807 75.26 -31.02 -1.05
C ASN A 807 76.01 -32.37 -1.15
N PRO A 808 77.21 -32.46 -1.75
CA PRO A 808 78.07 -31.41 -2.31
C PRO A 808 78.19 -31.39 -3.84
#